data_AF-A0A6A7KZB9-F1
#
_entry.id   AF-A0A6A7KZB9-F1
#
_cell.length_a   1.000
_cell.length_b   1.000
_cell.length_c   1.000
_cell.angle_alpha   90.00
_cell.angle_beta   90.00
_cell.angle_gamma   90.00
#
_symmetry.space_group_name_H-M   'P 1'
#
loop_
_entity.id
_entity.type
_entity.pdbx_description
1 polymer ?
#
loop_
_entity_poly.entity_id
_entity_poly.type
_entity_poly.pdbx_seq_one_letter_code
_entity_poly.pdbx_strand_id
1 'polypeptide(L)'
;MNRQRPTCAALAVVMPILTVVMLCADVRLWGHDTAPADLGPLKFRHIVIDRHPYARPHCKTAGDLDGDGAPDVLAASHAGAGLFWYQWPDWTKRRIDSGAFTTDTQVADVDDDGDLDIIIPKIDVGLVWYENPRPKGNPTSDEWKLHAIDSKPAHDVEVGDVDGDGKVDIVVREETTRVYWQESPDKWHESEASRGGRGGTALGDIDGDGNLDIAQNGYWLEAPADRDGAWTRHEMAPGWPDDVGVLVTDINKDGRPDVLIAPAEEEGKLVWYESPDPKKGPWKEHVIDDTVSHVHTFKVADVNRDGNLDVIIAEMEQSRERRIMILLNQGDALRWDAQVVGRSGSHNVRVADIGNDGDVDIIGANHGNHGGPTPIEYWENLSSKPASTLSLDQWERHVIDSDRPERAVFIVPADVDGDGKPDLVTGAWWYRNPGEAEGDWTRQAVGEGFGDVAVAYDFDRDGAIDLLGTKGAPQSKEPTTLAWARNDGKGAFKILDNIPEPGGDFLQGVAIVRPYLGRSIQVALSWHAAGKGVQMLSVPKDPSSDQWGLDTASKESQDEALSVGLIDGEVLLDLLLGTKWLRNEETKWTLHTLHPTEGDPDRNKLVDMNGNGRLDAVVGFEAINEPGKLAWYEQPSESAETWTEHVISLDVVGPMSVDVADIDRDGDVDVIVGEHNYEQPETAKLHIFENIDGKSTEWKDHVISVGDEHHDGAVVVDIEGDGDLDIVSIGWSHRRVLLYENKAIRDTQQSK
;
A
#
# COMPACT_ATOMS: atom_id res chain seq x y z
N MET A 1 58.32 -0.87 39.50
CA MET A 1 57.02 -0.24 39.86
C MET A 1 57.05 1.17 39.34
N ASN A 2 56.50 1.39 38.14
CA ASN A 2 56.33 2.70 37.52
C ASN A 2 55.40 2.50 36.32
N ARG A 3 54.20 3.06 36.37
CA ARG A 3 53.37 3.29 35.18
C ARG A 3 52.66 4.62 35.33
N GLN A 4 53.32 5.66 34.84
CA GLN A 4 52.67 6.89 34.38
C GLN A 4 51.99 6.60 33.04
N ARG A 5 50.79 7.14 32.87
CA ARG A 5 50.01 7.10 31.61
C ARG A 5 50.72 7.96 30.55
N PRO A 6 50.82 7.54 29.28
CA PRO A 6 51.17 8.45 28.20
C PRO A 6 49.91 9.15 27.67
N THR A 7 50.04 10.46 27.53
CA THR A 7 49.21 11.36 26.74
C THR A 7 49.38 11.04 25.24
N CYS A 8 48.28 10.80 24.53
CA CYS A 8 48.27 10.87 23.06
C CYS A 8 47.94 12.31 22.65
N ALA A 9 48.80 12.87 21.80
CA ALA A 9 48.60 14.14 21.15
C ALA A 9 47.48 14.03 20.11
N ALA A 10 46.49 14.91 20.18
CA ALA A 10 45.52 15.12 19.11
C ALA A 10 46.25 15.78 17.93
N LEU A 11 46.37 15.04 16.83
CA LEU A 11 46.70 15.59 15.53
C LEU A 11 45.39 16.13 14.95
N ALA A 12 45.21 17.45 14.97
CA ALA A 12 44.10 18.10 14.29
C ALA A 12 44.35 17.99 12.77
N VAL A 13 43.71 17.03 12.12
CA VAL A 13 43.47 17.07 10.68
C VAL A 13 42.15 17.82 10.51
N VAL A 14 42.22 18.99 9.91
CA VAL A 14 41.06 19.73 9.43
C VAL A 14 40.46 18.89 8.29
N MET A 15 39.39 18.15 8.59
CA MET A 15 38.52 17.57 7.55
C MET A 15 37.62 18.69 7.02
N PRO A 16 37.45 18.83 5.70
CA PRO A 16 36.43 19.71 5.16
C PRO A 16 35.05 19.15 5.53
N ILE A 17 34.14 20.08 5.80
CA ILE A 17 32.72 19.84 6.05
C ILE A 17 32.15 19.21 4.77
N LEU A 18 31.57 18.02 4.91
CA LEU A 18 30.90 17.30 3.82
C LEU A 18 29.48 17.85 3.76
N THR A 19 29.21 18.73 2.79
CA THR A 19 27.88 19.26 2.48
C THR A 19 27.03 18.14 1.90
N VAL A 20 25.81 17.99 2.40
CA VAL A 20 24.81 17.04 1.89
C VAL A 20 24.25 17.64 0.60
N VAL A 21 24.78 17.19 -0.54
CA VAL A 21 24.14 17.40 -1.84
C VAL A 21 23.17 16.24 -2.03
N MET A 22 21.88 16.54 -2.14
CA MET A 22 20.89 15.55 -2.56
C MET A 22 21.02 15.36 -4.08
N LEU A 23 22.06 14.66 -4.52
CA LEU A 23 21.89 13.74 -5.65
C LEU A 23 20.82 12.74 -5.20
N CYS A 24 19.96 12.26 -6.11
CA CYS A 24 19.12 11.07 -5.88
C CYS A 24 19.92 10.09 -5.02
N ALA A 25 19.53 9.94 -3.75
CA ALA A 25 20.29 9.29 -2.69
C ALA A 25 21.70 8.86 -3.10
N ASP A 26 22.74 9.58 -2.67
CA ASP A 26 24.00 8.93 -2.37
C ASP A 26 23.67 7.87 -1.29
N VAL A 27 23.25 6.69 -1.75
CA VAL A 27 23.27 5.46 -0.98
C VAL A 27 24.74 5.35 -0.60
N ARG A 28 25.06 5.75 0.63
CA ARG A 28 26.35 5.43 1.22
C ARG A 28 26.57 3.96 0.94
N LEU A 29 27.60 3.64 0.18
CA LEU A 29 28.14 2.30 0.07
C LEU A 29 28.55 1.87 1.50
N TRP A 30 27.61 1.30 2.23
CA TRP A 30 27.88 0.68 3.52
C TRP A 30 28.65 -0.59 3.21
N GLY A 31 29.97 -0.51 3.34
CA GLY A 31 30.84 -1.67 3.25
C GLY A 31 30.48 -2.68 4.33
N HIS A 32 29.68 -3.68 3.98
CA HIS A 32 29.56 -4.93 4.70
C HIS A 32 30.37 -5.99 3.95
N ASP A 33 31.52 -6.36 4.54
CA ASP A 33 32.35 -7.52 4.18
C ASP A 33 31.60 -8.84 4.50
N THR A 34 30.47 -9.08 3.84
CA THR A 34 29.79 -10.39 3.82
C THR A 34 29.37 -10.69 2.39
N ALA A 35 29.67 -11.91 1.92
CA ALA A 35 29.25 -12.36 0.60
C ALA A 35 27.73 -12.17 0.41
N PRO A 36 27.26 -11.81 -0.80
CA PRO A 36 25.83 -11.62 -1.03
C PRO A 36 25.07 -12.90 -0.69
N ALA A 37 24.05 -12.76 0.16
CA ALA A 37 23.04 -13.80 0.29
C ALA A 37 22.24 -13.80 -1.02
N ASP A 38 22.07 -14.97 -1.64
CA ASP A 38 21.04 -15.15 -2.66
C ASP A 38 19.70 -15.04 -1.94
N LEU A 39 19.07 -13.86 -1.99
CA LEU A 39 17.81 -13.56 -1.29
C LEU A 39 16.60 -14.26 -1.93
N GLY A 40 16.77 -14.94 -3.07
CA GLY A 40 15.65 -15.42 -3.88
C GLY A 40 14.88 -14.25 -4.52
N PRO A 41 13.64 -14.48 -5.00
CA PRO A 41 12.78 -13.41 -5.48
C PRO A 41 12.50 -12.40 -4.37
N LEU A 42 12.56 -11.10 -4.68
CA LEU A 42 12.25 -10.04 -3.71
C LEU A 42 10.81 -10.21 -3.23
N LYS A 43 10.55 -9.99 -1.94
CA LYS A 43 9.20 -10.00 -1.38
C LYS A 43 8.73 -8.57 -1.19
N PHE A 44 7.46 -8.30 -1.52
CA PHE A 44 6.89 -6.97 -1.36
C PHE A 44 5.52 -7.04 -0.69
N ARG A 45 5.27 -6.11 0.25
CA ARG A 45 3.94 -5.82 0.80
C ARG A 45 3.42 -4.55 0.12
N HIS A 46 2.22 -4.64 -0.46
CA HIS A 46 1.57 -3.49 -1.11
C HIS A 46 0.57 -2.83 -0.14
N ILE A 47 0.80 -1.56 0.14
CA ILE A 47 0.00 -0.73 1.04
C ILE A 47 -0.58 0.44 0.24
N VAL A 48 -1.86 0.69 0.42
CA VAL A 48 -2.50 1.90 -0.11
C VAL A 48 -2.55 2.93 1.02
N ILE A 49 -1.60 3.86 1.01
CA ILE A 49 -1.45 4.96 1.98
C ILE A 49 -2.73 5.82 1.99
N ASP A 50 -3.23 6.17 0.82
CA ASP A 50 -4.48 6.91 0.67
C ASP A 50 -5.25 6.36 -0.54
N ARG A 51 -6.46 5.84 -0.29
CA ARG A 51 -7.34 5.27 -1.33
C ARG A 51 -8.06 6.33 -2.14
N HIS A 52 -8.33 7.49 -1.54
CA HIS A 52 -9.07 8.58 -2.14
C HIS A 52 -8.28 9.87 -2.01
N PRO A 53 -7.02 9.90 -2.46
CA PRO A 53 -6.29 11.14 -2.48
C PRO A 53 -7.01 12.01 -3.49
N TYR A 54 -7.02 13.30 -3.20
CA TYR A 54 -7.71 14.26 -4.02
C TYR A 54 -7.26 14.19 -5.49
N ALA A 55 -8.11 14.63 -6.41
CA ALA A 55 -7.88 14.42 -7.83
C ALA A 55 -6.48 14.88 -8.30
N ARG A 56 -5.79 13.99 -9.03
CA ARG A 56 -4.55 14.22 -9.78
C ARG A 56 -3.29 14.51 -8.95
N PRO A 57 -2.72 13.50 -8.26
CA PRO A 57 -1.46 13.61 -7.53
C PRO A 57 -0.24 13.56 -8.47
N HIS A 58 0.01 14.65 -9.21
CA HIS A 58 1.12 14.72 -10.17
C HIS A 58 2.51 14.75 -9.51
N CYS A 59 2.57 15.27 -8.30
CA CYS A 59 3.79 15.45 -7.55
C CYS A 59 3.86 14.40 -6.45
N LYS A 60 5.01 13.72 -6.34
CA LYS A 60 5.35 12.94 -5.15
C LYS A 60 6.85 12.77 -4.96
N THR A 61 7.24 12.66 -3.70
CA THR A 61 8.62 12.46 -3.26
C THR A 61 8.62 11.85 -1.85
N ALA A 62 9.81 11.54 -1.34
CA ALA A 62 10.00 11.09 0.03
C ALA A 62 11.19 11.80 0.69
N GLY A 63 11.15 11.92 2.00
CA GLY A 63 12.20 12.52 2.82
C GLY A 63 11.79 12.59 4.28
N ASP A 64 12.76 12.60 5.19
CA ASP A 64 12.54 12.72 6.64
C ASP A 64 12.15 14.17 6.99
N LEU A 65 10.84 14.44 7.12
CA LEU A 65 10.34 15.80 7.33
C LEU A 65 10.24 16.17 8.81
N ASP A 66 10.02 15.19 9.69
CA ASP A 66 9.85 15.42 11.14
C ASP A 66 11.11 15.17 11.98
N GLY A 67 12.14 14.55 11.40
CA GLY A 67 13.44 14.31 12.01
C GLY A 67 13.53 13.02 12.80
N ASP A 68 12.62 12.09 12.60
CA ASP A 68 12.62 10.79 13.26
C ASP A 68 13.67 9.81 12.66
N GLY A 69 14.24 10.17 11.51
CA GLY A 69 15.26 9.41 10.80
C GLY A 69 14.70 8.39 9.80
N ALA A 70 13.38 8.33 9.60
CA ALA A 70 12.70 7.56 8.57
C ALA A 70 12.10 8.50 7.51
N PRO A 71 12.23 8.19 6.21
CA PRO A 71 11.59 8.99 5.17
C PRO A 71 10.05 8.95 5.24
N ASP A 72 9.43 10.11 5.14
CA ASP A 72 7.99 10.28 4.94
C ASP A 72 7.61 10.35 3.46
N VAL A 73 6.31 10.35 3.15
CA VAL A 73 5.80 10.53 1.77
C VAL A 73 5.13 11.89 1.59
N LEU A 74 5.42 12.56 0.48
CA LEU A 74 4.74 13.78 0.04
C LEU A 74 3.93 13.52 -1.23
N ALA A 75 2.74 14.11 -1.32
CA ALA A 75 1.99 14.19 -2.58
C ALA A 75 1.27 15.54 -2.75
N ALA A 76 1.23 16.05 -3.99
CA ALA A 76 0.57 17.33 -4.28
C ALA A 76 -0.41 17.23 -5.47
N SER A 77 -1.54 17.92 -5.34
CA SER A 77 -2.64 17.87 -6.30
C SER A 77 -2.51 18.95 -7.38
N HIS A 78 -2.59 18.52 -8.64
CA HIS A 78 -2.77 19.42 -9.78
C HIS A 78 -4.18 20.03 -9.84
N ALA A 79 -5.18 19.38 -9.26
CA ALA A 79 -6.56 19.87 -9.23
C ALA A 79 -6.82 20.93 -8.14
N GLY A 80 -5.82 21.30 -7.34
CA GLY A 80 -5.95 22.36 -6.33
C GLY A 80 -6.45 21.89 -4.98
N ALA A 81 -6.27 20.62 -4.64
CA ALA A 81 -6.65 20.13 -3.31
C ALA A 81 -5.60 20.41 -2.22
N GLY A 82 -4.34 20.61 -2.61
CA GLY A 82 -3.26 20.94 -1.70
C GLY A 82 -1.99 20.08 -1.86
N LEU A 83 -1.03 20.38 -0.99
CA LEU A 83 0.20 19.64 -0.74
C LEU A 83 0.04 18.89 0.59
N PHE A 84 0.30 17.58 0.56
CA PHE A 84 0.07 16.67 1.68
C PHE A 84 1.35 15.92 2.03
N TRP A 85 1.56 15.75 3.33
CA TRP A 85 2.57 14.93 3.96
C TRP A 85 1.87 13.74 4.64
N TYR A 86 2.35 12.54 4.37
CA TYR A 86 1.94 11.28 5.01
C TYR A 86 3.10 10.81 5.87
N GLN A 87 2.91 10.92 7.18
CA GLN A 87 3.94 10.68 8.18
C GLN A 87 4.11 9.18 8.42
N TRP A 88 5.33 8.66 8.38
CA TRP A 88 5.61 7.27 8.78
C TRP A 88 5.59 7.14 10.33
N PRO A 89 5.18 6.01 10.95
CA PRO A 89 4.78 4.71 10.38
C PRO A 89 3.28 4.45 10.22
N ASP A 90 2.45 5.39 10.64
CA ASP A 90 0.98 5.26 10.63
C ASP A 90 0.34 5.91 9.38
N TRP A 91 1.16 6.53 8.52
CA TRP A 91 0.73 7.29 7.36
C TRP A 91 -0.17 8.49 7.69
N THR A 92 -0.04 9.06 8.90
CA THR A 92 -0.85 10.20 9.35
C THR A 92 -0.79 11.34 8.32
N LYS A 93 -1.94 11.64 7.71
CA LYS A 93 -2.07 12.63 6.65
C LYS A 93 -2.17 14.05 7.20
N ARG A 94 -1.26 14.92 6.76
CA ARG A 94 -1.16 16.34 7.13
C ARG A 94 -1.18 17.20 5.88
N ARG A 95 -1.91 18.34 5.92
CA ARG A 95 -1.93 19.30 4.80
C ARG A 95 -0.99 20.46 5.09
N ILE A 96 -0.03 20.67 4.19
CA ILE A 96 0.94 21.78 4.26
C ILE A 96 0.36 23.04 3.58
N ASP A 97 -0.23 22.90 2.38
CA ASP A 97 -0.78 24.02 1.61
C ASP A 97 -2.06 23.61 0.87
N SER A 98 -2.94 24.56 0.50
CA SER A 98 -4.22 24.32 -0.18
C SER A 98 -4.23 24.68 -1.67
N GLY A 99 -3.07 24.85 -2.29
CA GLY A 99 -2.91 25.28 -3.67
C GLY A 99 -2.96 24.14 -4.70
N ALA A 100 -2.68 24.53 -5.95
CA ALA A 100 -2.50 23.63 -7.08
C ALA A 100 -1.05 23.62 -7.53
N PHE A 101 -0.55 22.44 -7.89
CA PHE A 101 0.86 22.19 -8.20
C PHE A 101 1.00 21.55 -9.58
N THR A 102 2.12 21.76 -10.29
CA THR A 102 2.31 21.16 -11.63
C THR A 102 2.87 19.74 -11.53
N THR A 103 3.98 19.44 -12.18
CA THR A 103 4.60 18.12 -12.26
C THR A 103 5.94 18.18 -11.52
N ASP A 104 6.30 17.14 -10.77
CA ASP A 104 7.53 17.02 -9.96
C ASP A 104 7.68 17.89 -8.72
N THR A 105 8.50 17.39 -7.79
CA THR A 105 8.80 17.95 -6.48
C THR A 105 10.09 17.34 -6.00
N GLN A 106 10.91 18.15 -5.33
CA GLN A 106 12.15 17.73 -4.70
C GLN A 106 12.14 18.18 -3.24
N VAL A 107 12.98 17.54 -2.43
CA VAL A 107 13.29 17.99 -1.07
C VAL A 107 14.78 18.26 -0.98
N ALA A 108 15.19 19.25 -0.18
CA ALA A 108 16.59 19.58 0.09
C ALA A 108 16.66 20.56 1.27
N ASP A 109 17.80 20.64 1.95
CA ASP A 109 18.07 21.69 2.95
C ASP A 109 18.42 23.00 2.21
N VAL A 110 17.43 23.90 2.04
CA VAL A 110 17.61 25.13 1.25
C VAL A 110 18.28 26.22 2.08
N ASP A 111 18.14 26.20 3.41
CA ASP A 111 18.65 27.24 4.30
C ASP A 111 19.83 26.86 5.20
N ASP A 112 20.38 25.66 5.01
CA ASP A 112 21.54 25.09 5.72
C ASP A 112 21.29 25.01 7.23
N ASP A 113 20.06 24.67 7.63
CA ASP A 113 19.64 24.57 9.02
C ASP A 113 19.43 23.12 9.52
N GLY A 114 19.61 22.15 8.61
CA GLY A 114 19.73 20.73 8.89
C GLY A 114 18.44 19.93 8.79
N ASP A 115 17.36 20.52 8.28
CA ASP A 115 16.12 19.85 7.92
C ASP A 115 15.87 19.88 6.40
N LEU A 116 14.90 19.07 5.95
CA LEU A 116 14.53 19.03 4.53
C LEU A 116 13.35 19.98 4.28
N ASP A 117 13.54 20.88 3.32
CA ASP A 117 12.52 21.75 2.75
C ASP A 117 11.90 21.16 1.49
N ILE A 118 10.76 21.70 1.07
CA ILE A 118 10.04 21.22 -0.12
C ILE A 118 10.17 22.24 -1.25
N ILE A 119 10.76 21.85 -2.39
CA ILE A 119 10.88 22.66 -3.60
C ILE A 119 9.87 22.15 -4.64
N ILE A 120 8.95 23.03 -5.06
CA ILE A 120 7.80 22.62 -5.88
C ILE A 120 7.27 23.75 -6.78
N PRO A 121 6.85 23.45 -8.02
CA PRO A 121 6.09 24.39 -8.84
C PRO A 121 4.63 24.54 -8.39
N LYS A 122 4.21 25.77 -8.11
CA LYS A 122 2.82 26.13 -7.73
C LYS A 122 2.15 26.92 -8.85
N ILE A 123 1.03 26.43 -9.40
CA ILE A 123 0.40 26.92 -10.64
C ILE A 123 0.12 28.45 -10.63
N ASP A 124 -0.30 28.99 -9.49
CA ASP A 124 -0.65 30.42 -9.36
C ASP A 124 0.47 31.30 -8.79
N VAL A 125 1.64 30.73 -8.48
CA VAL A 125 2.76 31.47 -7.88
C VAL A 125 4.03 31.38 -8.74
N GLY A 126 4.36 30.22 -9.29
CA GLY A 126 5.62 29.92 -9.97
C GLY A 126 6.44 28.87 -9.22
N LEU A 127 7.76 28.98 -9.27
CA LEU A 127 8.67 28.10 -8.52
C LEU A 127 8.79 28.60 -7.08
N VAL A 128 8.56 27.71 -6.11
CA VAL A 128 8.56 28.04 -4.67
C VAL A 128 9.31 26.99 -3.86
N TRP A 129 9.69 27.36 -2.64
CA TRP A 129 10.04 26.40 -1.60
C TRP A 129 9.25 26.64 -0.31
N TYR A 130 9.01 25.59 0.46
CA TYR A 130 8.37 25.65 1.79
C TYR A 130 9.42 25.33 2.84
N GLU A 131 9.70 26.30 3.69
CA GLU A 131 10.61 26.21 4.84
C GLU A 131 9.98 25.30 5.91
N ASN A 132 10.67 24.21 6.20
CA ASN A 132 10.33 23.33 7.30
C ASN A 132 10.52 24.13 8.61
N PRO A 133 9.55 24.15 9.54
CA PRO A 133 9.70 24.92 10.77
C PRO A 133 10.75 24.33 11.72
N ARG A 134 11.34 23.16 11.42
CA ARG A 134 12.46 22.61 12.19
C ARG A 134 13.73 23.45 11.97
N PRO A 135 14.81 23.10 12.71
CA PRO A 135 14.78 22.51 14.04
C PRO A 135 14.18 23.44 15.12
N LYS A 136 13.68 24.64 14.77
CA LYS A 136 13.26 25.67 15.75
C LYS A 136 11.80 25.50 16.23
N GLY A 137 10.98 24.82 15.46
CA GLY A 137 9.56 24.55 15.66
C GLY A 137 9.20 23.09 15.38
N ASN A 138 7.90 22.83 15.22
CA ASN A 138 7.34 21.49 15.02
C ASN A 138 6.54 21.44 13.71
N PRO A 139 6.90 20.59 12.74
CA PRO A 139 6.29 20.55 11.41
C PRO A 139 4.85 20.03 11.43
N THR A 140 4.42 19.40 12.52
CA THR A 140 3.06 18.89 12.70
C THR A 140 2.07 19.96 13.16
N SER A 141 2.54 21.07 13.74
CA SER A 141 1.69 22.11 14.34
C SER A 141 1.98 23.53 13.85
N ASP A 142 3.21 23.79 13.44
CA ASP A 142 3.66 25.11 12.99
C ASP A 142 3.49 25.26 11.48
N GLU A 143 3.31 26.50 11.02
CA GLU A 143 3.14 26.82 9.61
C GLU A 143 4.46 26.70 8.86
N TRP A 144 4.47 25.95 7.76
CA TRP A 144 5.58 25.91 6.82
C TRP A 144 5.63 27.21 6.03
N LYS A 145 6.75 27.92 6.07
CA LYS A 145 6.84 29.26 5.48
C LYS A 145 7.12 29.18 3.98
N LEU A 146 6.22 29.74 3.18
CA LEU A 146 6.34 29.77 1.72
C LEU A 146 7.28 30.89 1.25
N HIS A 147 8.21 30.53 0.37
CA HIS A 147 9.15 31.43 -0.29
C HIS A 147 9.05 31.32 -1.81
N ALA A 148 9.01 32.46 -2.50
CA ALA A 148 8.95 32.49 -3.96
C ALA A 148 10.36 32.62 -4.54
N ILE A 149 10.70 31.71 -5.46
CA ILE A 149 11.98 31.72 -6.19
C ILE A 149 11.81 32.51 -7.51
N ASP A 150 10.79 32.15 -8.29
CA ASP A 150 10.41 32.86 -9.53
C ASP A 150 8.90 32.75 -9.75
N SER A 151 8.32 33.74 -10.42
CA SER A 151 6.92 33.78 -10.86
C SER A 151 6.63 33.04 -12.16
N LYS A 152 7.65 32.57 -12.89
CA LYS A 152 7.48 31.87 -14.16
C LYS A 152 6.96 30.44 -13.96
N PRO A 153 6.21 29.87 -14.92
CA PRO A 153 5.83 28.46 -14.90
C PRO A 153 7.04 27.53 -14.82
N ALA A 154 6.84 26.35 -14.27
CA ALA A 154 7.83 25.29 -14.11
C ALA A 154 7.15 23.92 -14.28
N HIS A 155 7.87 22.96 -14.86
CA HIS A 155 7.44 21.56 -15.00
C HIS A 155 8.45 20.67 -14.29
N ASP A 156 9.42 20.04 -14.96
CA ASP A 156 10.40 19.19 -14.26
C ASP A 156 11.29 20.05 -13.35
N VAL A 157 11.59 19.54 -12.15
CA VAL A 157 12.47 20.18 -11.16
C VAL A 157 13.50 19.17 -10.69
N GLU A 158 14.78 19.53 -10.86
CA GLU A 158 15.92 18.80 -10.31
C GLU A 158 16.73 19.73 -9.40
N VAL A 159 17.35 19.15 -8.37
CA VAL A 159 18.11 19.90 -7.36
C VAL A 159 19.50 19.28 -7.19
N GLY A 160 20.51 20.11 -6.96
CA GLY A 160 21.88 19.68 -6.75
C GLY A 160 22.85 20.87 -6.71
N ASP A 161 24.06 20.66 -6.21
CA ASP A 161 25.14 21.67 -6.23
C ASP A 161 25.78 21.65 -7.62
N VAL A 162 25.28 22.50 -8.54
CA VAL A 162 25.61 22.40 -9.97
C VAL A 162 27.01 22.96 -10.24
N ASP A 163 27.48 23.95 -9.47
CA ASP A 163 28.81 24.55 -9.62
C ASP A 163 29.81 24.24 -8.50
N GLY A 164 29.45 23.35 -7.57
CA GLY A 164 30.35 22.88 -6.52
C GLY A 164 30.62 23.93 -5.42
N ASP A 165 29.73 24.92 -5.23
CA ASP A 165 29.88 25.96 -4.22
C ASP A 165 29.39 25.56 -2.82
N GLY A 166 28.80 24.37 -2.70
CA GLY A 166 28.25 23.81 -1.48
C GLY A 166 26.84 24.28 -1.15
N LYS A 167 26.08 24.79 -2.12
CA LYS A 167 24.67 25.18 -1.97
C LYS A 167 23.77 24.43 -2.93
N VAL A 168 22.46 24.45 -2.65
CA VAL A 168 21.48 23.77 -3.50
C VAL A 168 21.11 24.68 -4.66
N ASP A 169 21.46 24.29 -5.88
CA ASP A 169 20.94 24.91 -7.10
C ASP A 169 19.71 24.16 -7.62
N ILE A 170 18.91 24.84 -8.43
CA ILE A 170 17.66 24.30 -8.97
C ILE A 170 17.66 24.38 -10.49
N VAL A 171 17.45 23.24 -11.15
CA VAL A 171 17.25 23.17 -12.60
C VAL A 171 15.78 22.91 -12.90
N VAL A 172 15.20 23.76 -13.73
CA VAL A 172 13.80 23.66 -14.14
C VAL A 172 13.67 23.56 -15.65
N ARG A 173 12.94 22.56 -16.13
CA ARG A 173 12.57 22.44 -17.54
C ARG A 173 11.15 22.97 -17.78
N GLU A 174 11.00 23.76 -18.84
CA GLU A 174 9.71 24.10 -19.44
C GLU A 174 9.94 24.45 -20.93
N GLU A 175 9.49 25.60 -21.44
CA GLU A 175 9.86 26.09 -22.78
C GLU A 175 11.39 26.31 -22.90
N THR A 176 12.01 26.69 -21.78
CA THR A 176 13.46 26.88 -21.61
C THR A 176 13.93 26.13 -20.38
N THR A 177 15.07 25.45 -20.48
CA THR A 177 15.77 24.90 -19.32
C THR A 177 16.48 26.05 -18.61
N ARG A 178 16.10 26.32 -17.36
CA ARG A 178 16.64 27.40 -16.51
C ARG A 178 17.36 26.79 -15.34
N VAL A 179 18.43 27.46 -14.92
CA VAL A 179 19.20 27.12 -13.71
C VAL A 179 19.11 28.31 -12.77
N TYR A 180 18.67 28.06 -11.54
CA TYR A 180 18.65 29.02 -10.45
C TYR A 180 19.80 28.69 -9.51
N TRP A 181 20.83 29.51 -9.56
CA TRP A 181 22.02 29.40 -8.73
C TRP A 181 21.76 30.04 -7.36
N GLN A 182 21.98 29.32 -6.27
CA GLN A 182 21.68 29.85 -4.95
C GLN A 182 22.76 30.85 -4.49
N GLU A 183 22.34 32.05 -4.07
CA GLU A 183 23.22 33.00 -3.39
C GLU A 183 22.96 33.01 -1.89
N SER A 184 21.68 32.96 -1.51
CA SER A 184 21.14 32.78 -0.15
C SER A 184 19.73 32.19 -0.25
N PRO A 185 19.09 31.74 0.84
CA PRO A 185 17.77 31.07 0.78
C PRO A 185 16.69 31.85 0.01
N ASP A 186 16.71 33.18 0.13
CA ASP A 186 15.76 34.09 -0.51
C ASP A 186 16.31 34.80 -1.77
N LYS A 187 17.49 34.42 -2.27
CA LYS A 187 18.14 35.12 -3.38
C LYS A 187 18.82 34.17 -4.35
N TRP A 188 18.38 34.25 -5.59
CA TRP A 188 18.74 33.34 -6.67
C TRP A 188 19.24 34.13 -7.89
N HIS A 189 20.28 33.61 -8.54
CA HIS A 189 20.73 34.10 -9.84
C HIS A 189 20.23 33.15 -10.93
N GLU A 190 19.56 33.66 -11.95
CA GLU A 190 18.98 32.83 -13.02
C GLU A 190 19.88 32.83 -14.26
N SER A 191 20.07 31.66 -14.86
CA SER A 191 20.66 31.49 -16.19
C SER A 191 19.81 30.59 -17.09
N GLU A 192 19.94 30.76 -18.41
CA GLU A 192 19.28 29.93 -19.43
C GLU A 192 20.28 28.88 -19.95
N ALA A 193 19.99 27.59 -19.77
CA ALA A 193 20.82 26.51 -20.25
C ALA A 193 20.49 26.10 -21.69
N SER A 194 19.21 26.03 -22.04
CA SER A 194 18.77 25.68 -23.39
C SER A 194 17.34 26.13 -23.70
N ARG A 195 16.96 26.07 -24.98
CA ARG A 195 15.58 26.32 -25.46
C ARG A 195 15.02 25.12 -26.19
N GLY A 196 13.72 24.90 -26.03
CA GLY A 196 12.99 23.83 -26.73
C GLY A 196 13.25 22.46 -26.12
N GLY A 197 13.32 22.39 -24.79
CA GLY A 197 13.47 21.14 -24.05
C GLY A 197 12.38 20.15 -24.43
N ARG A 198 12.78 18.98 -24.92
CA ARG A 198 11.89 17.88 -25.33
C ARG A 198 12.19 16.73 -24.37
N GLY A 199 11.34 16.48 -23.37
CA GLY A 199 11.41 15.34 -22.43
C GLY A 199 12.60 15.23 -21.47
N GLY A 200 12.30 15.01 -20.18
CA GLY A 200 13.22 14.56 -19.14
C GLY A 200 14.32 15.55 -18.74
N THR A 201 14.69 15.54 -17.45
CA THR A 201 15.85 16.28 -16.93
C THR A 201 16.52 15.47 -15.84
N ALA A 202 17.84 15.32 -15.90
CA ALA A 202 18.64 14.71 -14.83
C ALA A 202 19.98 15.43 -14.70
N LEU A 203 20.55 15.41 -13.50
CA LEU A 203 21.85 16.02 -13.19
C LEU A 203 22.91 14.94 -12.97
N GLY A 204 24.14 15.20 -13.39
CA GLY A 204 25.31 14.36 -13.10
C GLY A 204 26.58 14.91 -13.73
N ASP A 205 27.74 14.64 -13.13
CA ASP A 205 29.06 15.05 -13.66
C ASP A 205 29.48 14.15 -14.83
N ILE A 206 28.86 14.36 -16.00
CA ILE A 206 28.97 13.44 -17.16
C ILE A 206 30.41 13.42 -17.67
N ASP A 207 31.10 14.56 -17.66
CA ASP A 207 32.45 14.68 -18.21
C ASP A 207 33.60 14.59 -17.19
N GLY A 208 33.30 14.52 -15.89
CA GLY A 208 34.25 14.34 -14.81
C GLY A 208 35.01 15.62 -14.42
N ASP A 209 34.45 16.80 -14.70
CA ASP A 209 35.07 18.10 -14.38
C ASP A 209 34.70 18.64 -12.99
N GLY A 210 33.74 17.99 -12.32
CA GLY A 210 33.30 18.29 -10.96
C GLY A 210 32.09 19.22 -10.85
N ASN A 211 31.60 19.77 -11.96
CA ASN A 211 30.29 20.44 -12.01
C ASN A 211 29.22 19.44 -12.46
N LEU A 212 27.97 19.64 -12.06
CA LEU A 212 26.89 18.80 -12.56
C LEU A 212 26.43 19.28 -13.95
N ASP A 213 26.40 18.37 -14.91
CA ASP A 213 25.83 18.58 -16.23
C ASP A 213 24.34 18.25 -16.25
N ILE A 214 23.65 18.68 -17.32
CA ILE A 214 22.22 18.40 -17.50
C ILE A 214 22.03 17.41 -18.66
N ALA A 215 21.50 16.21 -18.38
CA ALA A 215 21.03 15.27 -19.39
C ALA A 215 19.56 15.52 -19.72
N GLN A 216 19.22 15.58 -21.01
CA GLN A 216 17.84 15.76 -21.51
C GLN A 216 17.66 14.99 -22.82
N ASN A 217 16.54 14.29 -22.96
CA ASN A 217 16.22 13.53 -24.17
C ASN A 217 17.31 12.52 -24.59
N GLY A 218 18.07 12.87 -25.63
CA GLY A 218 19.21 12.14 -26.18
C GLY A 218 20.43 13.04 -26.35
N TYR A 219 20.57 14.08 -25.53
CA TYR A 219 21.72 14.98 -25.49
C TYR A 219 22.03 15.35 -24.04
N TRP A 220 23.20 15.95 -23.83
CA TRP A 220 23.56 16.55 -22.55
C TRP A 220 24.09 17.97 -22.76
N LEU A 221 24.01 18.78 -21.71
CA LEU A 221 24.46 20.16 -21.66
C LEU A 221 25.62 20.23 -20.66
N GLU A 222 26.81 20.51 -21.18
CA GLU A 222 28.03 20.75 -20.40
C GLU A 222 27.89 22.06 -19.64
N ALA A 223 28.08 21.98 -18.32
CA ALA A 223 28.05 23.13 -17.43
C ALA A 223 29.15 24.14 -17.78
N PRO A 224 28.86 25.45 -17.78
CA PRO A 224 29.88 26.45 -17.94
C PRO A 224 30.74 26.58 -16.67
N ALA A 225 32.02 26.88 -16.83
CA ALA A 225 32.91 27.15 -15.69
C ALA A 225 32.52 28.39 -14.85
N ASP A 226 31.67 29.27 -15.38
CA ASP A 226 31.13 30.45 -14.71
C ASP A 226 29.60 30.44 -14.86
N ARG A 227 28.84 30.86 -13.83
CA ARG A 227 27.35 30.89 -13.84
C ARG A 227 26.69 31.66 -14.99
N ASP A 228 27.43 32.60 -15.59
CA ASP A 228 27.00 33.42 -16.74
C ASP A 228 27.52 32.89 -18.09
N GLY A 229 28.26 31.78 -18.08
CA GLY A 229 28.82 31.16 -19.28
C GLY A 229 27.75 30.44 -20.11
N ALA A 230 28.15 30.06 -21.33
CA ALA A 230 27.26 29.35 -22.23
C ALA A 230 27.36 27.84 -22.01
N TRP A 231 26.22 27.20 -21.77
CA TRP A 231 26.08 25.75 -21.75
C TRP A 231 26.39 25.16 -23.14
N THR A 232 27.16 24.08 -23.18
CA THR A 232 27.56 23.45 -24.44
C THR A 232 26.80 22.15 -24.67
N ARG A 233 26.01 22.09 -25.74
CA ARG A 233 25.22 20.90 -26.08
C ARG A 233 26.04 19.84 -26.80
N HIS A 234 25.97 18.60 -26.32
CA HIS A 234 26.58 17.41 -26.91
C HIS A 234 25.50 16.38 -27.23
N GLU A 235 25.45 15.93 -28.48
CA GLU A 235 24.49 14.90 -28.92
C GLU A 235 24.97 13.50 -28.50
N MET A 236 24.07 12.71 -27.92
CA MET A 236 24.32 11.33 -27.49
C MET A 236 23.54 10.34 -28.37
N ALA A 237 22.23 10.53 -28.49
CA ALA A 237 21.28 9.67 -29.17
C ALA A 237 20.43 10.48 -30.16
N PRO A 238 21.00 10.91 -31.30
CA PRO A 238 20.28 11.73 -32.27
C PRO A 238 19.09 10.96 -32.86
N GLY A 239 17.88 11.50 -32.69
CA GLY A 239 16.65 10.90 -33.20
C GLY A 239 15.89 10.02 -32.21
N TRP A 240 16.29 10.01 -30.93
CA TRP A 240 15.45 9.48 -29.87
C TRP A 240 14.11 10.24 -29.81
N PRO A 241 12.97 9.57 -29.56
CA PRO A 241 11.67 10.23 -29.42
C PRO A 241 11.69 11.33 -28.36
N ASP A 242 10.79 12.30 -28.50
CA ASP A 242 10.58 13.33 -27.48
C ASP A 242 9.83 12.73 -26.28
N ASP A 243 9.84 13.45 -25.15
CA ASP A 243 9.17 13.06 -23.90
C ASP A 243 9.71 11.74 -23.34
N VAL A 244 10.80 11.85 -22.58
CA VAL A 244 11.51 10.72 -21.99
C VAL A 244 11.64 10.87 -20.48
N GLY A 245 11.76 9.74 -19.78
CA GLY A 245 12.50 9.69 -18.53
C GLY A 245 14.00 9.61 -18.80
N VAL A 246 14.82 10.29 -18.01
CA VAL A 246 16.28 10.27 -18.11
C VAL A 246 16.91 10.16 -16.72
N LEU A 247 18.04 9.47 -16.60
CA LEU A 247 18.80 9.35 -15.36
C LEU A 247 20.30 9.25 -15.67
N VAL A 248 21.15 9.84 -14.83
CA VAL A 248 22.61 9.78 -14.96
C VAL A 248 23.17 8.98 -13.78
N THR A 249 23.89 7.89 -14.06
CA THR A 249 24.55 7.05 -13.04
C THR A 249 25.60 6.13 -13.67
N ASP A 250 26.59 5.70 -12.92
CA ASP A 250 27.53 4.63 -13.33
C ASP A 250 26.86 3.25 -13.14
N ILE A 251 26.05 2.82 -14.12
CA ILE A 251 25.23 1.60 -14.02
C ILE A 251 26.07 0.32 -14.15
N ASN A 252 27.24 0.42 -14.78
CA ASN A 252 28.14 -0.70 -15.05
C ASN A 252 29.38 -0.74 -14.12
N LYS A 253 29.52 0.23 -13.21
CA LYS A 253 30.64 0.40 -12.25
C LYS A 253 32.01 0.56 -12.88
N ASP A 254 32.09 1.20 -14.04
CA ASP A 254 33.36 1.45 -14.71
C ASP A 254 34.04 2.77 -14.30
N GLY A 255 33.43 3.49 -13.36
CA GLY A 255 33.90 4.74 -12.78
C GLY A 255 33.56 5.97 -13.62
N ARG A 256 32.65 5.86 -14.59
CA ARG A 256 32.15 6.98 -15.40
C ARG A 256 30.63 6.98 -15.42
N PRO A 257 29.96 8.14 -15.36
CA PRO A 257 28.51 8.18 -15.47
C PRO A 257 28.02 7.75 -16.86
N ASP A 258 26.99 6.93 -16.86
CA ASP A 258 26.19 6.54 -18.01
C ASP A 258 24.85 7.30 -18.00
N VAL A 259 24.16 7.32 -19.15
CA VAL A 259 22.85 7.97 -19.26
C VAL A 259 21.79 6.96 -19.67
N LEU A 260 20.78 6.78 -18.81
CA LEU A 260 19.62 5.92 -19.03
C LEU A 260 18.46 6.73 -19.61
N ILE A 261 17.72 6.15 -20.56
CA ILE A 261 16.59 6.81 -21.21
C ILE A 261 15.44 5.81 -21.46
N ALA A 262 14.20 6.25 -21.23
CA ALA A 262 12.97 5.52 -21.60
C ALA A 262 11.89 6.48 -22.14
N PRO A 263 11.01 6.02 -23.05
CA PRO A 263 9.89 6.85 -23.52
C PRO A 263 8.85 7.07 -22.41
N ALA A 264 8.52 8.33 -22.15
CA ALA A 264 7.54 8.72 -21.14
C ALA A 264 6.11 8.52 -21.62
N GLU A 265 5.80 8.86 -22.88
CA GLU A 265 4.42 8.95 -23.38
C GLU A 265 4.07 7.93 -24.47
N GLU A 266 4.91 6.92 -24.68
CA GLU A 266 4.71 5.90 -25.71
C GLU A 266 5.30 4.52 -25.35
N GLU A 267 4.99 3.52 -26.18
CA GLU A 267 5.63 2.20 -26.14
C GLU A 267 7.04 2.28 -26.75
N GLY A 268 8.02 1.61 -26.14
CA GLY A 268 9.35 1.53 -26.69
C GLY A 268 10.32 0.74 -25.83
N LYS A 269 11.56 1.26 -25.72
CA LYS A 269 12.66 0.57 -25.05
C LYS A 269 13.26 1.44 -23.94
N LEU A 270 13.62 0.80 -22.84
CA LEU A 270 14.50 1.33 -21.81
C LEU A 270 15.94 0.96 -22.18
N VAL A 271 16.83 1.96 -22.24
CA VAL A 271 18.23 1.79 -22.64
C VAL A 271 19.16 2.56 -21.72
N TRP A 272 20.45 2.22 -21.78
CA TRP A 272 21.52 3.06 -21.26
C TRP A 272 22.59 3.30 -22.33
N TYR A 273 23.28 4.43 -22.21
CA TYR A 273 24.33 4.85 -23.12
C TYR A 273 25.66 5.00 -22.38
N GLU A 274 26.68 4.31 -22.89
CA GLU A 274 28.06 4.37 -22.37
C GLU A 274 28.94 5.24 -23.27
N SER A 275 29.86 6.02 -22.69
CA SER A 275 30.94 6.64 -23.46
C SER A 275 32.28 6.66 -22.71
N PRO A 276 33.39 6.34 -23.40
CA PRO A 276 34.73 6.53 -22.83
C PRO A 276 35.21 7.99 -22.87
N ASP A 277 34.57 8.85 -23.68
CA ASP A 277 34.85 10.30 -23.78
C ASP A 277 33.56 11.00 -24.21
N PRO A 278 32.71 11.45 -23.27
CA PRO A 278 31.35 11.93 -23.55
C PRO A 278 31.33 13.19 -24.43
N LYS A 279 32.41 13.99 -24.44
CA LYS A 279 32.57 15.17 -25.31
C LYS A 279 32.89 14.82 -26.76
N LYS A 280 33.52 13.67 -27.02
CA LYS A 280 33.91 13.24 -28.38
C LYS A 280 33.07 12.09 -28.93
N GLY A 281 32.42 11.34 -28.04
CA GLY A 281 31.77 10.08 -28.37
C GLY A 281 32.77 9.01 -28.87
N PRO A 282 32.26 7.90 -29.42
CA PRO A 282 30.84 7.60 -29.59
C PRO A 282 30.16 7.26 -28.26
N TRP A 283 28.84 7.45 -28.22
CA TRP A 283 27.97 6.85 -27.22
C TRP A 283 27.47 5.51 -27.75
N LYS A 284 27.57 4.45 -26.94
CA LYS A 284 27.11 3.11 -27.30
C LYS A 284 25.86 2.77 -26.52
N GLU A 285 24.80 2.45 -27.24
CA GLU A 285 23.50 2.04 -26.70
C GLU A 285 23.53 0.59 -26.22
N HIS A 286 22.90 0.34 -25.09
CA HIS A 286 22.59 -0.98 -24.57
C HIS A 286 21.12 -1.05 -24.17
N VAL A 287 20.44 -2.11 -24.57
CA VAL A 287 19.01 -2.30 -24.27
C VAL A 287 18.86 -3.03 -22.95
N ILE A 288 18.05 -2.47 -22.04
CA ILE A 288 17.65 -3.10 -20.78
C ILE A 288 16.38 -3.92 -21.01
N ASP A 289 15.33 -3.28 -21.55
CA ASP A 289 14.03 -3.89 -21.85
C ASP A 289 13.42 -3.21 -23.08
N ASP A 290 12.92 -3.99 -24.05
CA ASP A 290 12.34 -3.51 -25.32
C ASP A 290 10.81 -3.57 -25.36
N THR A 291 10.17 -3.76 -24.20
CA THR A 291 8.73 -3.94 -24.03
C THR A 291 8.08 -2.88 -23.15
N VAL A 292 8.84 -1.90 -22.65
CA VAL A 292 8.33 -0.89 -21.72
C VAL A 292 7.30 0.03 -22.39
N SER A 293 6.35 0.53 -21.60
CA SER A 293 5.26 1.37 -22.09
C SER A 293 5.00 2.54 -21.15
N HIS A 294 5.09 3.77 -21.66
CA HIS A 294 4.75 5.00 -20.94
C HIS A 294 5.47 5.12 -19.58
N VAL A 295 6.81 5.08 -19.58
CA VAL A 295 7.65 5.15 -18.37
C VAL A 295 8.05 6.60 -18.13
N HIS A 296 7.19 7.35 -17.42
CA HIS A 296 7.40 8.79 -17.21
C HIS A 296 8.68 9.11 -16.43
N THR A 297 8.93 8.38 -15.34
CA THR A 297 10.22 8.37 -14.63
C THR A 297 10.55 6.96 -14.18
N PHE A 298 11.83 6.74 -13.89
CA PHE A 298 12.35 5.52 -13.30
C PHE A 298 13.49 5.88 -12.33
N LYS A 299 13.87 4.93 -11.48
CA LYS A 299 14.93 5.08 -10.48
C LYS A 299 15.90 3.92 -10.52
N VAL A 300 17.07 4.12 -9.92
CA VAL A 300 18.09 3.09 -9.78
C VAL A 300 18.45 2.94 -8.31
N ALA A 301 18.62 1.70 -7.87
CA ALA A 301 19.09 1.37 -6.52
C ALA A 301 19.55 -0.09 -6.50
N ASP A 302 20.38 -0.47 -5.54
CA ASP A 302 20.73 -1.87 -5.27
C ASP A 302 19.62 -2.48 -4.41
N VAL A 303 18.58 -3.03 -5.05
CA VAL A 303 17.33 -3.43 -4.36
C VAL A 303 17.47 -4.81 -3.72
N ASN A 304 18.33 -5.66 -4.28
CA ASN A 304 18.61 -7.00 -3.77
C ASN A 304 19.91 -7.07 -2.93
N ARG A 305 20.58 -5.94 -2.70
CA ARG A 305 21.81 -5.81 -1.92
C ARG A 305 22.95 -6.69 -2.45
N ASP A 306 22.98 -6.95 -3.76
CA ASP A 306 24.05 -7.73 -4.41
C ASP A 306 25.27 -6.86 -4.79
N GLY A 307 25.14 -5.56 -4.55
CA GLY A 307 26.11 -4.51 -4.82
C GLY A 307 25.85 -3.80 -6.13
N ASN A 308 25.07 -4.35 -7.06
CA ASN A 308 24.81 -3.77 -8.39
C ASN A 308 23.56 -2.91 -8.38
N LEU A 309 23.58 -1.81 -9.14
CA LEU A 309 22.40 -0.98 -9.29
C LEU A 309 21.41 -1.66 -10.23
N ASP A 310 20.18 -1.82 -9.75
CA ASP A 310 18.99 -2.29 -10.46
C ASP A 310 18.18 -1.10 -10.99
N VAL A 311 17.21 -1.36 -11.87
CA VAL A 311 16.30 -0.32 -12.38
C VAL A 311 14.86 -0.57 -11.93
N ILE A 312 14.26 0.43 -11.31
CA ILE A 312 12.87 0.44 -10.85
C ILE A 312 12.05 1.32 -11.80
N ILE A 313 11.06 0.74 -12.47
CA ILE A 313 10.16 1.45 -13.37
C ILE A 313 8.71 1.36 -12.90
N ALA A 314 7.91 2.32 -13.35
CA ALA A 314 6.47 2.15 -13.41
C ALA A 314 5.95 2.60 -14.78
N GLU A 315 5.07 1.80 -15.34
CA GLU A 315 4.27 2.16 -16.50
C GLU A 315 3.03 2.95 -16.04
N MET A 316 2.69 4.02 -16.75
CA MET A 316 1.54 4.85 -16.42
C MET A 316 0.18 4.18 -16.65
N GLU A 317 -0.89 4.80 -16.15
CA GLU A 317 -2.29 4.30 -16.21
C GLU A 317 -2.80 3.96 -17.62
N GLN A 318 -2.27 4.61 -18.67
CA GLN A 318 -2.59 4.31 -20.07
C GLN A 318 -1.89 3.06 -20.61
N SER A 319 -0.84 2.55 -19.96
CA SER A 319 -0.24 1.27 -20.33
C SER A 319 -1.27 0.15 -20.19
N ARG A 320 -1.26 -0.79 -21.14
CA ARG A 320 -2.10 -1.98 -21.04
C ARG A 320 -1.75 -2.81 -19.79
N GLU A 321 -0.46 -2.96 -19.53
CA GLU A 321 0.09 -3.86 -18.52
C GLU A 321 0.27 -3.18 -17.15
N ARG A 322 0.41 -1.83 -17.12
CA ARG A 322 0.48 -1.01 -15.89
C ARG A 322 1.52 -1.52 -14.89
N ARG A 323 2.64 -2.05 -15.39
CA ARG A 323 3.62 -2.76 -14.57
C ARG A 323 4.35 -1.78 -13.66
N ILE A 324 4.50 -2.16 -12.40
CA ILE A 324 5.54 -1.66 -11.51
C ILE A 324 6.56 -2.79 -11.43
N MET A 325 7.77 -2.51 -11.90
CA MET A 325 8.73 -3.55 -12.26
C MET A 325 10.13 -3.18 -11.83
N ILE A 326 10.84 -4.16 -11.30
CA ILE A 326 12.25 -4.11 -10.96
C ILE A 326 13.00 -4.94 -12.01
N LEU A 327 14.06 -4.37 -12.56
CA LEU A 327 14.97 -5.02 -13.50
C LEU A 327 16.29 -5.22 -12.76
N LEU A 328 16.51 -6.46 -12.31
CA LEU A 328 17.66 -6.86 -11.50
C LEU A 328 18.92 -7.05 -12.36
N ASN A 329 19.95 -6.27 -12.07
CA ASN A 329 21.20 -6.25 -12.82
C ASN A 329 22.09 -7.44 -12.45
N GLN A 330 22.38 -8.31 -13.42
CA GLN A 330 23.21 -9.49 -13.20
C GLN A 330 24.73 -9.21 -13.18
N GLY A 331 25.10 -7.95 -12.88
CA GLY A 331 26.45 -7.47 -12.57
C GLY A 331 27.11 -6.56 -13.59
N ASP A 332 26.79 -6.70 -14.88
CA ASP A 332 27.46 -5.99 -15.98
C ASP A 332 26.56 -4.95 -16.69
N ALA A 333 25.33 -4.75 -16.21
CA ALA A 333 24.28 -3.94 -16.85
C ALA A 333 23.90 -4.39 -18.28
N LEU A 334 24.27 -5.62 -18.68
CA LEU A 334 23.93 -6.21 -19.98
C LEU A 334 22.91 -7.35 -19.89
N ARG A 335 22.63 -7.83 -18.67
CA ARG A 335 21.71 -8.92 -18.39
C ARG A 335 20.82 -8.54 -17.22
N TRP A 336 19.53 -8.73 -17.41
CA TRP A 336 18.48 -8.24 -16.52
C TRP A 336 17.44 -9.31 -16.27
N ASP A 337 17.08 -9.51 -15.01
CA ASP A 337 15.95 -10.33 -14.62
C ASP A 337 14.80 -9.42 -14.15
N ALA A 338 13.62 -9.57 -14.75
CA ALA A 338 12.49 -8.70 -14.48
C ALA A 338 11.56 -9.31 -13.42
N GLN A 339 11.20 -8.52 -12.41
CA GLN A 339 10.18 -8.85 -11.42
C GLN A 339 9.10 -7.77 -11.41
N VAL A 340 7.84 -8.18 -11.66
CA VAL A 340 6.68 -7.29 -11.54
C VAL A 340 6.14 -7.37 -10.12
N VAL A 341 6.15 -6.24 -9.41
CA VAL A 341 5.70 -6.14 -8.01
C VAL A 341 4.29 -5.54 -7.88
N GLY A 342 3.77 -4.93 -8.95
CA GLY A 342 2.45 -4.33 -8.98
C GLY A 342 1.91 -4.12 -10.39
N ARG A 343 0.59 -3.96 -10.50
CA ARG A 343 -0.14 -3.72 -11.78
C ARG A 343 -1.17 -2.58 -11.71
N SER A 344 -1.01 -1.66 -10.76
CA SER A 344 -1.83 -0.46 -10.64
C SER A 344 -1.41 0.66 -11.59
N GLY A 345 -0.13 0.65 -12.01
CA GLY A 345 0.51 1.71 -12.76
C GLY A 345 0.90 2.89 -11.86
N SER A 346 1.87 3.69 -12.29
CA SER A 346 2.22 4.93 -11.58
C SER A 346 2.77 5.97 -12.54
N HIS A 347 2.48 7.23 -12.25
CA HIS A 347 3.21 8.39 -12.74
C HIS A 347 4.37 8.67 -11.79
N ASN A 348 5.51 9.15 -12.28
CA ASN A 348 6.60 9.70 -11.48
C ASN A 348 7.22 8.80 -10.36
N VAL A 349 7.37 7.47 -10.52
CA VAL A 349 7.84 6.54 -9.45
C VAL A 349 9.01 7.11 -8.60
N ARG A 350 8.94 6.90 -7.28
CA ARG A 350 9.97 7.30 -6.31
C ARG A 350 10.39 6.11 -5.48
N VAL A 351 11.60 6.17 -4.93
CA VAL A 351 12.17 5.12 -4.08
C VAL A 351 12.85 5.74 -2.87
N ALA A 352 12.76 5.07 -1.74
CA ALA A 352 13.41 5.43 -0.47
C ALA A 352 13.44 4.19 0.43
N ASP A 353 14.32 4.19 1.43
CA ASP A 353 14.31 3.20 2.51
C ASP A 353 13.35 3.68 3.61
N ILE A 354 12.05 3.44 3.42
CA ILE A 354 11.02 3.91 4.34
C ILE A 354 11.01 2.96 5.55
N GLY A 355 11.12 3.52 6.75
CA GLY A 355 11.28 2.73 7.96
C GLY A 355 12.71 2.32 8.30
N ASN A 356 13.69 2.60 7.43
CA ASN A 356 15.12 2.47 7.71
C ASN A 356 15.52 1.01 8.09
N ASP A 357 14.93 0.02 7.42
CA ASP A 357 15.34 -1.39 7.50
C ASP A 357 16.45 -1.75 6.49
N GLY A 358 16.83 -0.78 5.66
CA GLY A 358 17.88 -0.91 4.67
C GLY A 358 17.40 -1.46 3.34
N ASP A 359 16.11 -1.76 3.18
CA ASP A 359 15.53 -2.14 1.90
C ASP A 359 15.01 -0.93 1.16
N VAL A 360 15.09 -0.99 -0.16
CA VAL A 360 14.60 0.09 -1.01
C VAL A 360 13.15 -0.19 -1.36
N ASP A 361 12.27 0.73 -0.94
CA ASP A 361 10.84 0.69 -1.20
C ASP A 361 10.44 1.54 -2.39
N ILE A 362 9.19 1.40 -2.82
CA ILE A 362 8.64 2.08 -3.99
C ILE A 362 7.39 2.87 -3.61
N ILE A 363 7.30 4.11 -4.07
CA ILE A 363 6.14 5.00 -3.88
C ILE A 363 5.56 5.40 -5.23
N GLY A 364 4.25 5.22 -5.38
CA GLY A 364 3.52 5.40 -6.64
C GLY A 364 2.17 6.08 -6.49
N ALA A 365 1.72 6.69 -7.58
CA ALA A 365 0.35 7.14 -7.77
C ALA A 365 0.11 7.41 -9.25
N ASN A 366 -1.09 7.12 -9.76
CA ASN A 366 -1.49 7.54 -11.10
C ASN A 366 -1.83 9.04 -11.12
N HIS A 367 -1.53 9.74 -12.22
CA HIS A 367 -1.82 11.18 -12.33
C HIS A 367 -3.30 11.48 -12.62
N GLY A 368 -4.12 10.49 -13.02
CA GLY A 368 -5.58 10.61 -13.15
C GLY A 368 -6.09 11.45 -14.31
N ASN A 369 -5.29 11.62 -15.38
CA ASN A 369 -5.77 12.33 -16.58
C ASN A 369 -6.64 11.42 -17.45
N HIS A 370 -6.61 10.10 -17.21
CA HIS A 370 -7.41 9.11 -17.90
C HIS A 370 -8.64 8.64 -17.08
N GLY A 371 -8.94 9.30 -15.95
CA GLY A 371 -10.16 9.07 -15.18
C GLY A 371 -10.15 7.79 -14.34
N GLY A 372 -8.99 7.16 -14.17
CA GLY A 372 -8.78 6.04 -13.26
C GLY A 372 -8.65 6.49 -11.80
N PRO A 373 -8.65 5.53 -10.85
CA PRO A 373 -8.34 5.81 -9.46
C PRO A 373 -6.87 6.27 -9.33
N THR A 374 -6.61 7.17 -8.39
CA THR A 374 -5.28 7.77 -8.19
C THR A 374 -4.73 7.56 -6.78
N PRO A 375 -4.83 6.35 -6.17
CA PRO A 375 -4.36 6.14 -4.80
C PRO A 375 -2.88 6.51 -4.63
N ILE A 376 -2.50 6.94 -3.42
CA ILE A 376 -1.09 6.99 -3.02
C ILE A 376 -0.75 5.58 -2.54
N GLU A 377 0.21 4.95 -3.21
CA GLU A 377 0.56 3.54 -3.04
C GLU A 377 2.03 3.40 -2.64
N TYR A 378 2.30 2.38 -1.84
CA TYR A 378 3.61 2.04 -1.28
C TYR A 378 3.84 0.53 -1.42
N TRP A 379 4.98 0.14 -1.96
CA TRP A 379 5.44 -1.24 -2.00
C TRP A 379 6.68 -1.34 -1.12
N GLU A 380 6.48 -1.88 0.08
CA GLU A 380 7.52 -2.16 1.05
C GLU A 380 8.28 -3.41 0.63
N ASN A 381 9.60 -3.31 0.56
CA ASN A 381 10.49 -4.38 0.21
C ASN A 381 10.86 -5.17 1.49
N LEU A 382 10.38 -6.40 1.58
CA LEU A 382 10.53 -7.28 2.74
C LEU A 382 11.75 -8.21 2.58
N SER A 383 12.81 -7.74 1.92
CA SER A 383 14.00 -8.56 1.66
C SER A 383 14.87 -8.77 2.90
N SER A 384 14.78 -7.85 3.85
CA SER A 384 15.19 -7.96 5.24
C SER A 384 13.96 -8.19 6.15
N LYS A 385 14.15 -8.32 7.46
CA LYS A 385 13.00 -8.31 8.38
C LYS A 385 12.36 -6.93 8.31
N PRO A 386 11.03 -6.81 8.19
CA PRO A 386 10.39 -5.50 8.05
C PRO A 386 10.75 -4.57 9.21
N ALA A 387 10.94 -3.29 8.92
CA ALA A 387 11.31 -2.25 9.88
C ALA A 387 10.42 -2.21 11.14
N SER A 388 9.16 -2.63 11.02
CA SER A 388 8.13 -2.45 12.04
C SER A 388 7.44 -3.75 12.50
N THR A 389 8.18 -4.85 12.72
CA THR A 389 7.56 -6.00 13.41
C THR A 389 7.06 -5.58 14.79
N LEU A 390 5.75 -5.71 14.99
CA LEU A 390 5.02 -5.35 16.19
C LEU A 390 5.08 -6.47 17.23
N SER A 391 4.90 -6.11 18.50
CA SER A 391 4.76 -7.10 19.56
C SER A 391 3.31 -7.57 19.67
N LEU A 392 3.09 -8.88 19.72
CA LEU A 392 1.77 -9.47 20.00
C LEU A 392 1.46 -9.61 21.50
N ASP A 393 2.27 -9.04 22.39
CA ASP A 393 2.12 -9.18 23.85
C ASP A 393 1.31 -8.05 24.51
N GLN A 394 0.84 -7.05 23.75
CA GLN A 394 0.21 -5.85 24.27
C GLN A 394 -1.24 -5.69 23.77
N TRP A 395 -2.19 -6.18 24.55
CA TRP A 395 -3.61 -6.14 24.20
C TRP A 395 -4.47 -5.56 25.32
N GLU A 396 -5.47 -4.76 24.95
CA GLU A 396 -6.47 -4.22 25.86
C GLU A 396 -7.88 -4.60 25.43
N ARG A 397 -8.71 -5.00 26.39
CA ARG A 397 -10.07 -5.50 26.12
C ARG A 397 -11.11 -4.45 26.48
N HIS A 398 -11.92 -4.07 25.49
CA HIS A 398 -13.04 -3.13 25.61
C HIS A 398 -14.39 -3.78 25.38
N VAL A 399 -15.42 -3.23 26.03
CA VAL A 399 -16.83 -3.60 25.81
C VAL A 399 -17.54 -2.40 25.22
N ILE A 400 -17.70 -2.40 23.90
CA ILE A 400 -18.36 -1.33 23.14
C ILE A 400 -19.85 -1.27 23.47
N ASP A 401 -20.48 -2.43 23.56
CA ASP A 401 -21.84 -2.58 24.06
C ASP A 401 -21.91 -3.81 24.95
N SER A 402 -22.52 -3.68 26.12
CA SER A 402 -22.65 -4.78 27.08
C SER A 402 -23.92 -5.61 26.87
N ASP A 403 -24.93 -5.05 26.21
CA ASP A 403 -26.25 -5.66 26.02
C ASP A 403 -26.88 -5.16 24.70
N ARG A 404 -26.27 -5.56 23.58
CA ARG A 404 -26.85 -5.38 22.25
C ARG A 404 -28.24 -6.03 22.21
N PRO A 405 -29.27 -5.35 21.71
CA PRO A 405 -30.58 -5.96 21.53
C PRO A 405 -30.52 -7.07 20.48
N GLU A 406 -30.97 -8.26 20.90
CA GLU A 406 -30.93 -9.50 20.13
C GLU A 406 -29.52 -10.05 19.86
N ARG A 407 -29.49 -11.35 19.50
CA ARG A 407 -28.28 -12.01 19.03
C ARG A 407 -27.95 -11.50 17.62
N ALA A 408 -26.67 -11.49 17.29
CA ALA A 408 -26.19 -11.24 15.93
C ALA A 408 -25.31 -12.41 15.48
N VAL A 409 -25.18 -12.59 14.17
CA VAL A 409 -24.27 -13.56 13.55
C VAL A 409 -23.00 -12.88 13.10
N PHE A 410 -23.14 -11.72 12.45
CA PHE A 410 -22.02 -11.02 11.84
C PHE A 410 -21.66 -9.75 12.62
N ILE A 411 -20.39 -9.38 12.52
CA ILE A 411 -19.88 -8.05 12.82
C ILE A 411 -19.09 -7.55 11.61
N VAL A 412 -19.40 -6.34 11.18
CA VAL A 412 -18.83 -5.76 9.96
C VAL A 412 -18.23 -4.39 10.31
N PRO A 413 -16.89 -4.26 10.28
CA PRO A 413 -16.23 -2.97 10.31
C PRO A 413 -16.41 -2.22 8.99
N ALA A 414 -16.85 -0.96 9.02
CA ALA A 414 -16.96 -0.12 7.84
C ALA A 414 -17.12 1.37 8.20
N ASP A 415 -16.56 2.29 7.43
CA ASP A 415 -16.81 3.74 7.57
C ASP A 415 -18.23 4.08 7.06
N VAL A 416 -19.19 4.12 7.97
CA VAL A 416 -20.62 4.31 7.64
C VAL A 416 -20.95 5.79 7.50
N ASP A 417 -20.27 6.70 8.18
CA ASP A 417 -20.58 8.14 8.12
C ASP A 417 -19.56 9.00 7.37
N GLY A 418 -18.61 8.35 6.69
CA GLY A 418 -17.65 8.98 5.80
C GLY A 418 -16.64 9.85 6.53
N ASP A 419 -16.41 9.60 7.82
CA ASP A 419 -15.48 10.38 8.64
C ASP A 419 -14.04 9.84 8.59
N GLY A 420 -13.82 8.77 7.84
CA GLY A 420 -12.52 8.12 7.64
C GLY A 420 -12.18 7.09 8.70
N LYS A 421 -13.03 6.85 9.69
CA LYS A 421 -12.83 5.84 10.74
C LYS A 421 -13.74 4.65 10.51
N PRO A 422 -13.25 3.41 10.65
CA PRO A 422 -14.12 2.25 10.58
C PRO A 422 -15.11 2.24 11.76
N ASP A 423 -16.40 2.28 11.49
CA ASP A 423 -17.46 2.02 12.47
C ASP A 423 -17.71 0.51 12.61
N LEU A 424 -18.59 0.11 13.55
CA LEU A 424 -19.03 -1.28 13.67
C LEU A 424 -20.52 -1.42 13.37
N VAL A 425 -20.89 -2.43 12.58
CA VAL A 425 -22.28 -2.84 12.38
C VAL A 425 -22.44 -4.30 12.79
N THR A 426 -23.42 -4.58 13.65
CA THR A 426 -23.72 -5.95 14.08
C THR A 426 -25.18 -6.07 14.52
N GLY A 427 -25.89 -7.10 14.05
CA GLY A 427 -27.33 -7.18 14.18
C GLY A 427 -28.02 -6.02 13.44
N ALA A 428 -29.01 -5.40 14.08
CA ALA A 428 -29.74 -4.25 13.56
C ALA A 428 -29.11 -2.89 13.94
N TRP A 429 -27.85 -2.90 14.41
CA TRP A 429 -27.24 -1.76 15.10
C TRP A 429 -25.93 -1.34 14.45
N TRP A 430 -25.79 -0.03 14.29
CA TRP A 430 -24.55 0.67 13.93
C TRP A 430 -23.98 1.35 15.17
N TYR A 431 -22.67 1.25 15.37
CA TYR A 431 -21.92 1.85 16.46
C TYR A 431 -20.90 2.81 15.85
N ARG A 432 -21.17 4.10 15.99
CA ARG A 432 -20.28 5.15 15.49
C ARG A 432 -18.99 5.18 16.31
N ASN A 433 -17.86 5.10 15.63
CA ASN A 433 -16.53 5.13 16.19
C ASN A 433 -16.16 6.56 16.64
N PRO A 434 -15.78 6.75 17.91
CA PRO A 434 -15.31 8.05 18.40
C PRO A 434 -13.89 8.39 17.91
N GLY A 435 -13.11 7.40 17.44
CA GLY A 435 -11.71 7.50 17.00
C GLY A 435 -10.71 6.95 18.00
N GLU A 436 -11.15 6.45 19.15
CA GLU A 436 -10.31 5.80 20.15
C GLU A 436 -11.13 4.67 20.79
N ALA A 437 -10.49 3.55 21.14
CA ALA A 437 -11.17 2.38 21.72
C ALA A 437 -12.02 2.71 22.98
N GLU A 438 -11.48 3.54 23.90
CA GLU A 438 -12.15 3.95 25.15
C GLU A 438 -13.21 5.06 24.98
N GLY A 439 -13.39 5.59 23.76
CA GLY A 439 -14.27 6.72 23.53
C GLY A 439 -15.76 6.41 23.70
N ASP A 440 -16.59 7.44 23.54
CA ASP A 440 -18.06 7.33 23.67
C ASP A 440 -18.70 6.76 22.38
N TRP A 441 -18.67 5.44 22.21
CA TRP A 441 -19.33 4.74 21.11
C TRP A 441 -20.84 4.95 21.11
N THR A 442 -21.37 5.50 20.02
CA THR A 442 -22.80 5.81 19.92
C THR A 442 -23.54 4.76 19.11
N ARG A 443 -24.45 4.04 19.76
CA ARG A 443 -25.32 3.04 19.12
C ARG A 443 -26.55 3.67 18.46
N GLN A 444 -26.77 3.37 17.19
CA GLN A 444 -27.95 3.75 16.43
C GLN A 444 -28.59 2.51 15.75
N ALA A 445 -29.92 2.46 15.67
CA ALA A 445 -30.60 1.46 14.87
C ALA A 445 -30.40 1.76 13.38
N VAL A 446 -30.13 0.73 12.57
CA VAL A 446 -30.05 0.86 11.11
C VAL A 446 -31.42 1.29 10.56
N GLY A 447 -32.50 0.62 10.94
CA GLY A 447 -33.85 1.04 10.59
C GLY A 447 -34.91 -0.02 10.87
N GLU A 448 -36.17 0.41 10.90
CA GLU A 448 -37.29 -0.52 11.06
C GLU A 448 -37.34 -1.52 9.89
N GLY A 449 -37.38 -2.81 10.21
CA GLY A 449 -37.40 -3.90 9.22
C GLY A 449 -36.02 -4.46 8.85
N PHE A 450 -34.93 -3.87 9.32
CA PHE A 450 -33.57 -4.43 9.22
C PHE A 450 -33.22 -5.19 10.51
N GLY A 451 -32.69 -6.40 10.39
CA GLY A 451 -32.59 -7.35 11.51
C GLY A 451 -31.17 -7.77 11.86
N ASP A 452 -30.45 -8.34 10.90
CA ASP A 452 -29.04 -8.72 11.06
C ASP A 452 -28.25 -8.32 9.82
N VAL A 453 -27.17 -7.58 10.00
CA VAL A 453 -26.23 -7.25 8.92
C VAL A 453 -25.53 -8.52 8.46
N ALA A 454 -25.23 -8.62 7.17
CA ALA A 454 -24.38 -9.68 6.64
C ALA A 454 -23.11 -9.09 6.03
N VAL A 455 -23.24 -8.01 5.27
CA VAL A 455 -22.10 -7.37 4.60
C VAL A 455 -22.36 -5.89 4.37
N ALA A 456 -21.29 -5.09 4.36
CA ALA A 456 -21.32 -3.67 4.04
C ALA A 456 -20.65 -3.42 2.68
N TYR A 457 -21.26 -2.59 1.84
CA TYR A 457 -20.77 -2.28 0.50
C TYR A 457 -21.48 -1.06 -0.10
N ASP A 458 -20.82 -0.32 -0.99
CA ASP A 458 -21.45 0.71 -1.82
C ASP A 458 -22.25 0.06 -2.97
N PHE A 459 -23.50 -0.33 -2.71
CA PHE A 459 -24.30 -1.11 -3.65
C PHE A 459 -24.85 -0.25 -4.79
N ASP A 460 -25.11 1.03 -4.54
CA ASP A 460 -25.67 1.96 -5.51
C ASP A 460 -24.66 2.89 -6.19
N ARG A 461 -23.39 2.81 -5.78
CA ARG A 461 -22.23 3.52 -6.34
C ARG A 461 -22.30 5.02 -6.13
N ASP A 462 -22.87 5.46 -5.01
CA ASP A 462 -22.91 6.87 -4.62
C ASP A 462 -21.75 7.28 -3.69
N GLY A 463 -20.88 6.33 -3.34
CA GLY A 463 -19.70 6.53 -2.50
C GLY A 463 -19.96 6.38 -1.01
N ALA A 464 -21.22 6.20 -0.57
CA ALA A 464 -21.56 5.84 0.80
C ALA A 464 -21.57 4.32 0.97
N ILE A 465 -21.18 3.86 2.17
CA ILE A 465 -21.30 2.43 2.51
C ILE A 465 -22.75 2.09 2.84
N ASP A 466 -23.35 1.20 2.07
CA ASP A 466 -24.66 0.60 2.35
C ASP A 466 -24.51 -0.74 3.08
N LEU A 467 -25.63 -1.28 3.57
CA LEU A 467 -25.67 -2.56 4.29
C LEU A 467 -26.61 -3.55 3.61
N LEU A 468 -26.19 -4.80 3.43
CA LEU A 468 -27.06 -5.92 3.07
C LEU A 468 -27.20 -6.84 4.28
N GLY A 469 -28.41 -7.32 4.52
CA GLY A 469 -28.70 -8.18 5.65
C GLY A 469 -30.06 -8.86 5.55
N THR A 470 -30.52 -9.34 6.69
CA THR A 470 -31.79 -10.06 6.85
C THR A 470 -32.85 -9.17 7.51
N LYS A 471 -34.12 -9.50 7.28
CA LYS A 471 -35.24 -8.92 8.04
C LYS A 471 -35.50 -9.76 9.30
N GLY A 472 -35.62 -9.08 10.44
CA GLY A 472 -35.90 -9.72 11.72
C GLY A 472 -34.69 -10.41 12.35
N ALA A 473 -34.86 -10.95 13.56
CA ALA A 473 -33.76 -11.54 14.31
C ALA A 473 -33.25 -12.85 13.65
N PRO A 474 -31.95 -13.16 13.76
CA PRO A 474 -31.27 -14.26 13.06
C PRO A 474 -31.85 -15.67 13.27
N GLN A 475 -32.72 -15.91 14.25
CA GLN A 475 -33.25 -17.25 14.56
C GLN A 475 -34.75 -17.41 14.30
N SER A 476 -35.31 -16.65 13.37
CA SER A 476 -36.70 -16.84 12.98
C SER A 476 -36.87 -18.24 12.33
N LYS A 477 -37.85 -19.04 12.77
CA LYS A 477 -38.21 -20.33 12.15
C LYS A 477 -38.90 -20.17 10.78
N GLU A 478 -39.00 -18.95 10.30
CA GLU A 478 -39.57 -18.59 9.00
C GLU A 478 -38.42 -18.45 8.00
N PRO A 479 -38.67 -18.61 6.68
CA PRO A 479 -37.65 -18.36 5.66
C PRO A 479 -37.04 -16.98 5.85
N THR A 480 -35.71 -16.89 5.81
CA THR A 480 -35.00 -15.62 5.88
C THR A 480 -35.39 -14.78 4.67
N THR A 481 -35.80 -13.54 4.94
CA THR A 481 -36.01 -12.51 3.92
C THR A 481 -34.89 -11.50 4.01
N LEU A 482 -34.46 -10.98 2.87
CA LEU A 482 -33.36 -10.02 2.80
C LEU A 482 -33.88 -8.60 2.74
N ALA A 483 -33.06 -7.68 3.22
CA ALA A 483 -33.22 -6.25 3.05
C ALA A 483 -31.83 -5.63 2.86
N TRP A 484 -31.80 -4.50 2.18
CA TRP A 484 -30.61 -3.66 2.17
C TRP A 484 -30.97 -2.26 2.66
N ALA A 485 -30.01 -1.64 3.34
CA ALA A 485 -30.12 -0.33 3.95
C ALA A 485 -29.23 0.62 3.18
N ARG A 486 -29.87 1.44 2.33
CA ARG A 486 -29.17 2.48 1.59
C ARG A 486 -28.79 3.61 2.53
N ASN A 487 -27.52 3.97 2.59
CA ASN A 487 -27.00 5.02 3.45
C ASN A 487 -26.93 6.37 2.72
N ASP A 488 -26.90 7.47 3.46
CA ASP A 488 -26.67 8.82 2.91
C ASP A 488 -25.23 9.32 3.09
N GLY A 489 -24.35 8.43 3.56
CA GLY A 489 -22.96 8.71 3.90
C GLY A 489 -22.81 9.48 5.21
N LYS A 490 -23.85 9.54 6.05
CA LYS A 490 -23.83 10.15 7.39
C LYS A 490 -24.50 9.25 8.43
N GLY A 491 -24.74 7.99 8.06
CA GLY A 491 -25.40 7.01 8.90
C GLY A 491 -26.92 7.15 9.00
N ALA A 492 -27.58 7.85 8.07
CA ALA A 492 -29.02 7.79 7.93
C ALA A 492 -29.40 6.79 6.84
N PHE A 493 -30.15 5.74 7.21
CA PHE A 493 -30.48 4.66 6.30
C PHE A 493 -31.93 4.71 5.80
N LYS A 494 -32.10 4.27 4.54
CA LYS A 494 -33.38 3.93 3.94
C LYS A 494 -33.42 2.42 3.68
N ILE A 495 -34.29 1.72 4.39
CA ILE A 495 -34.48 0.28 4.23
C ILE A 495 -35.28 -0.01 2.95
N LEU A 496 -34.77 -0.93 2.16
CA LEU A 496 -35.32 -1.37 0.88
C LEU A 496 -35.37 -2.90 0.85
N ASP A 497 -36.45 -3.43 0.29
CA ASP A 497 -36.75 -4.85 0.25
C ASP A 497 -37.11 -5.37 -1.14
N ASN A 498 -36.59 -4.68 -2.16
CA ASN A 498 -36.64 -5.08 -3.56
C ASN A 498 -35.65 -6.22 -3.89
N ILE A 499 -35.48 -7.16 -2.95
CA ILE A 499 -34.66 -8.35 -3.07
C ILE A 499 -35.59 -9.58 -3.07
N PRO A 500 -35.49 -10.48 -4.06
CA PRO A 500 -36.29 -11.70 -4.09
C PRO A 500 -36.10 -12.55 -2.83
N GLU A 501 -37.15 -13.25 -2.41
CA GLU A 501 -37.06 -14.19 -1.28
C GLU A 501 -36.10 -15.34 -1.61
N PRO A 502 -35.01 -15.53 -0.86
CA PRO A 502 -34.04 -16.58 -1.15
C PRO A 502 -34.55 -17.98 -0.79
N GLY A 503 -35.49 -18.06 0.16
CA GLY A 503 -36.05 -19.31 0.65
C GLY A 503 -35.08 -20.15 1.50
N GLY A 504 -33.93 -19.60 1.89
CA GLY A 504 -33.04 -20.14 2.91
C GLY A 504 -33.58 -19.90 4.32
N ASP A 505 -32.98 -20.55 5.32
CA ASP A 505 -33.43 -20.48 6.72
C ASP A 505 -32.58 -19.50 7.54
N PHE A 506 -31.26 -19.68 7.56
CA PHE A 506 -30.34 -18.92 8.40
C PHE A 506 -29.06 -18.64 7.60
N LEU A 507 -28.83 -17.37 7.29
CA LEU A 507 -27.69 -16.92 6.49
C LEU A 507 -26.41 -17.04 7.33
N GLN A 508 -25.42 -17.80 6.84
CA GLN A 508 -24.15 -18.06 7.54
C GLN A 508 -22.93 -17.59 6.75
N GLY A 509 -23.02 -17.57 5.41
CA GLY A 509 -21.92 -17.08 4.58
C GLY A 509 -22.40 -16.09 3.53
N VAL A 510 -21.56 -15.09 3.33
CA VAL A 510 -21.77 -14.01 2.37
C VAL A 510 -20.43 -13.61 1.78
N ALA A 511 -20.38 -13.43 0.46
CA ALA A 511 -19.17 -12.93 -0.21
C ALA A 511 -19.55 -12.03 -1.38
N ILE A 512 -18.88 -10.87 -1.50
CA ILE A 512 -19.09 -9.96 -2.62
C ILE A 512 -18.23 -10.41 -3.80
N VAL A 513 -18.88 -10.90 -4.85
CA VAL A 513 -18.24 -11.22 -6.12
C VAL A 513 -18.27 -9.95 -6.97
N ARG A 514 -17.13 -9.23 -7.02
CA ARG A 514 -16.95 -8.07 -7.90
C ARG A 514 -16.45 -8.54 -9.27
N PRO A 515 -17.25 -8.44 -10.33
CA PRO A 515 -16.69 -8.70 -11.65
C PRO A 515 -15.89 -7.49 -12.15
N TYR A 516 -14.68 -7.76 -12.67
CA TYR A 516 -13.88 -6.78 -13.40
C TYR A 516 -14.63 -6.21 -14.62
N LEU A 517 -14.20 -5.04 -15.13
CA LEU A 517 -14.65 -4.43 -16.40
C LEU A 517 -16.10 -3.89 -16.43
N GLY A 518 -16.58 -3.28 -15.34
CA GLY A 518 -17.86 -2.54 -15.35
C GLY A 518 -19.11 -3.42 -15.34
N ARG A 519 -18.97 -4.69 -14.96
CA ARG A 519 -20.07 -5.63 -14.75
C ARG A 519 -20.86 -5.31 -13.45
N SER A 520 -22.03 -5.92 -13.28
CA SER A 520 -22.91 -5.73 -12.10
C SER A 520 -22.35 -6.40 -10.85
N ILE A 521 -22.49 -5.76 -9.68
CA ILE A 521 -22.05 -6.35 -8.40
C ILE A 521 -22.85 -7.63 -8.16
N GLN A 522 -22.18 -8.68 -7.69
CA GLN A 522 -22.84 -9.91 -7.28
C GLN A 522 -22.52 -10.23 -5.82
N VAL A 523 -23.45 -10.88 -5.12
CA VAL A 523 -23.27 -11.31 -3.72
C VAL A 523 -23.63 -12.79 -3.61
N ALA A 524 -22.66 -13.61 -3.25
CA ALA A 524 -22.85 -15.02 -2.98
C ALA A 524 -23.42 -15.22 -1.58
N LEU A 525 -24.34 -16.17 -1.42
CA LEU A 525 -25.00 -16.49 -0.15
C LEU A 525 -25.00 -18.00 0.09
N SER A 526 -24.73 -18.40 1.34
CA SER A 526 -24.87 -19.77 1.86
C SER A 526 -25.74 -19.79 3.12
N TRP A 527 -26.33 -20.95 3.39
CA TRP A 527 -27.39 -21.09 4.39
C TRP A 527 -27.10 -22.31 5.26
N HIS A 528 -27.35 -22.18 6.56
CA HIS A 528 -27.19 -23.24 7.54
C HIS A 528 -27.95 -24.54 7.22
N ALA A 529 -29.20 -24.47 6.72
CA ALA A 529 -29.88 -25.70 6.30
C ALA A 529 -29.33 -26.24 4.97
N ALA A 530 -28.80 -27.47 5.06
CA ALA A 530 -28.42 -28.26 3.91
C ALA A 530 -29.47 -28.29 2.80
N GLY A 531 -29.00 -28.14 1.55
CA GLY A 531 -29.79 -28.34 0.33
C GLY A 531 -30.31 -27.07 -0.36
N LYS A 532 -29.89 -25.87 0.09
CA LYS A 532 -30.13 -24.61 -0.64
C LYS A 532 -29.04 -24.28 -1.65
N GLY A 533 -27.85 -24.85 -1.46
CA GLY A 533 -26.70 -24.58 -2.31
C GLY A 533 -26.17 -23.16 -2.12
N VAL A 534 -25.29 -22.74 -3.03
CA VAL A 534 -24.79 -21.37 -3.09
C VAL A 534 -25.69 -20.56 -4.02
N GLN A 535 -26.27 -19.50 -3.49
CA GLN A 535 -27.09 -18.54 -4.26
C GLN A 535 -26.28 -17.31 -4.63
N MET A 536 -26.70 -16.63 -5.69
CA MET A 536 -26.05 -15.43 -6.20
C MET A 536 -27.08 -14.32 -6.39
N LEU A 537 -26.95 -13.26 -5.61
CA LEU A 537 -27.66 -12.01 -5.84
C LEU A 537 -26.96 -11.20 -6.92
N SER A 538 -27.74 -10.58 -7.80
CA SER A 538 -27.23 -9.62 -8.79
C SER A 538 -27.80 -8.24 -8.51
N VAL A 539 -26.92 -7.30 -8.21
CA VAL A 539 -27.26 -5.90 -7.94
C VAL A 539 -27.53 -5.20 -9.28
N PRO A 540 -28.74 -4.66 -9.50
CA PRO A 540 -29.08 -4.00 -10.76
C PRO A 540 -28.38 -2.64 -10.84
N LYS A 541 -28.45 -2.00 -12.01
CA LYS A 541 -27.81 -0.69 -12.23
C LYS A 541 -28.40 0.41 -11.36
N ASP A 542 -29.70 0.36 -11.10
CA ASP A 542 -30.39 1.25 -10.16
C ASP A 542 -30.99 0.40 -9.02
N PRO A 543 -30.19 0.02 -8.01
CA PRO A 543 -30.61 -0.88 -6.94
C PRO A 543 -31.66 -0.27 -6.02
N SER A 544 -31.90 1.04 -6.09
CA SER A 544 -32.93 1.72 -5.29
C SER A 544 -34.33 1.61 -5.88
N SER A 545 -34.45 1.29 -7.18
CA SER A 545 -35.74 1.25 -7.88
C SER A 545 -36.01 -0.08 -8.56
N ASP A 546 -34.99 -0.75 -9.09
CA ASP A 546 -35.11 -2.01 -9.81
C ASP A 546 -35.07 -3.22 -8.85
N GLN A 547 -35.75 -4.31 -9.21
CA GLN A 547 -35.65 -5.56 -8.44
C GLN A 547 -34.28 -6.20 -8.63
N TRP A 548 -33.68 -6.68 -7.54
CA TRP A 548 -32.44 -7.44 -7.60
C TRP A 548 -32.66 -8.81 -8.25
N GLY A 549 -31.62 -9.34 -8.89
CA GLY A 549 -31.62 -10.70 -9.40
C GLY A 549 -31.24 -11.70 -8.32
N LEU A 550 -31.76 -12.92 -8.39
CA LEU A 550 -31.36 -14.03 -7.55
C LEU A 550 -31.30 -15.30 -8.41
N ASP A 551 -30.13 -15.94 -8.42
CA ASP A 551 -29.86 -17.19 -9.12
C ASP A 551 -29.24 -18.21 -8.16
N THR A 552 -29.21 -19.48 -8.57
CA THR A 552 -28.45 -20.54 -7.87
C THR A 552 -27.15 -20.76 -8.62
N ALA A 553 -26.03 -20.40 -8.00
CA ALA A 553 -24.69 -20.65 -8.55
C ALA A 553 -24.34 -22.14 -8.51
N SER A 554 -24.63 -22.79 -7.38
CA SER A 554 -24.38 -24.21 -7.18
C SER A 554 -25.46 -24.82 -6.29
N LYS A 555 -25.80 -26.09 -6.52
CA LYS A 555 -26.64 -26.86 -5.59
C LYS A 555 -25.85 -27.45 -4.43
N GLU A 556 -24.54 -27.56 -4.62
CA GLU A 556 -23.57 -28.03 -3.63
C GLU A 556 -23.09 -26.81 -2.84
N SER A 557 -23.03 -26.97 -1.53
CA SER A 557 -22.66 -25.96 -0.54
C SER A 557 -21.99 -26.67 0.63
N GLN A 558 -21.23 -25.92 1.43
CA GLN A 558 -20.80 -26.34 2.77
C GLN A 558 -21.41 -25.45 3.86
N ASP A 559 -22.46 -24.71 3.46
CA ASP A 559 -23.52 -24.10 4.26
C ASP A 559 -23.09 -22.94 5.16
N GLU A 560 -21.82 -22.90 5.54
CA GLU A 560 -21.19 -21.90 6.41
C GLU A 560 -20.45 -20.83 5.59
N ALA A 561 -19.25 -20.40 5.98
CA ALA A 561 -18.59 -19.23 5.40
C ALA A 561 -18.31 -19.33 3.89
N LEU A 562 -18.30 -18.17 3.23
CA LEU A 562 -17.87 -18.02 1.84
C LEU A 562 -16.72 -17.03 1.78
N SER A 563 -15.65 -17.39 1.06
CA SER A 563 -14.57 -16.47 0.70
C SER A 563 -14.46 -16.34 -0.81
N VAL A 564 -13.94 -15.20 -1.28
CA VAL A 564 -13.85 -14.87 -2.70
C VAL A 564 -12.40 -14.53 -3.07
N GLY A 565 -11.94 -15.02 -4.22
CA GLY A 565 -10.57 -14.78 -4.68
C GLY A 565 -10.28 -15.35 -6.06
N LEU A 566 -9.14 -15.01 -6.64
CA LEU A 566 -8.66 -15.58 -7.90
C LEU A 566 -7.96 -16.92 -7.63
N ILE A 567 -8.75 -17.97 -7.35
CA ILE A 567 -8.20 -19.27 -6.95
C ILE A 567 -7.40 -19.89 -8.10
N ASP A 568 -7.87 -19.76 -9.34
CA ASP A 568 -7.18 -20.28 -10.53
C ASP A 568 -6.25 -19.27 -11.23
N GLY A 569 -6.08 -18.07 -10.68
CA GLY A 569 -5.26 -17.00 -11.24
C GLY A 569 -5.84 -16.35 -12.51
N GLU A 570 -7.08 -16.67 -12.91
CA GLU A 570 -7.74 -16.03 -14.04
C GLU A 570 -8.36 -14.68 -13.66
N VAL A 571 -9.10 -14.04 -14.58
CA VAL A 571 -9.66 -12.68 -14.36
C VAL A 571 -11.00 -12.74 -13.60
N LEU A 572 -11.58 -13.90 -13.37
CA LEU A 572 -12.88 -14.03 -12.72
C LEU A 572 -12.70 -14.51 -11.28
N LEU A 573 -13.39 -13.85 -10.34
CA LEU A 573 -13.37 -14.27 -8.94
C LEU A 573 -14.13 -15.59 -8.76
N ASP A 574 -13.48 -16.50 -8.06
CA ASP A 574 -13.97 -17.79 -7.63
C ASP A 574 -14.50 -17.73 -6.18
N LEU A 575 -15.17 -18.79 -5.73
CA LEU A 575 -15.70 -18.89 -4.37
C LEU A 575 -15.14 -20.10 -3.63
N LEU A 576 -14.56 -19.87 -2.46
CA LEU A 576 -14.25 -20.89 -1.47
C LEU A 576 -15.48 -21.14 -0.59
N LEU A 577 -15.80 -22.41 -0.35
CA LEU A 577 -16.92 -22.83 0.50
C LEU A 577 -16.45 -23.43 1.84
N GLY A 578 -15.17 -23.78 1.95
CA GLY A 578 -14.61 -24.60 3.03
C GLY A 578 -13.50 -25.49 2.47
N THR A 579 -13.77 -26.78 2.28
CA THR A 579 -12.86 -27.74 1.61
C THR A 579 -13.21 -27.97 0.14
N LYS A 580 -14.12 -27.17 -0.40
CA LYS A 580 -14.52 -27.13 -1.81
C LYS A 580 -14.50 -25.69 -2.31
N TRP A 581 -14.41 -25.53 -3.62
CA TRP A 581 -14.50 -24.23 -4.28
C TRP A 581 -15.29 -24.29 -5.58
N LEU A 582 -15.85 -23.15 -5.98
CA LEU A 582 -16.57 -22.97 -7.22
C LEU A 582 -15.75 -22.09 -8.15
N ARG A 583 -15.36 -22.64 -9.30
CA ARG A 583 -14.70 -21.92 -10.38
C ARG A 583 -15.72 -21.12 -11.19
N ASN A 584 -15.45 -19.84 -11.44
CA ASN A 584 -16.31 -18.96 -12.24
C ASN A 584 -15.92 -18.99 -13.71
N GLU A 585 -16.75 -19.62 -14.56
CA GLU A 585 -16.52 -19.68 -16.01
C GLU A 585 -17.43 -18.69 -16.78
N GLU A 586 -17.73 -17.53 -16.17
CA GLU A 586 -18.60 -16.44 -16.65
C GLU A 586 -20.09 -16.80 -16.75
N THR A 587 -20.41 -17.95 -17.36
CA THR A 587 -21.78 -18.40 -17.64
C THR A 587 -22.23 -19.54 -16.74
N LYS A 588 -21.31 -20.11 -15.96
CA LYS A 588 -21.56 -21.22 -15.03
C LYS A 588 -20.50 -21.26 -13.93
N TRP A 589 -20.83 -21.97 -12.87
CA TRP A 589 -19.93 -22.32 -11.79
C TRP A 589 -19.59 -23.81 -11.83
N THR A 590 -18.32 -24.16 -11.71
CA THR A 590 -17.84 -25.54 -11.69
C THR A 590 -17.28 -25.88 -10.31
N LEU A 591 -17.78 -26.94 -9.68
CA LEU A 591 -17.34 -27.36 -8.34
C LEU A 591 -16.06 -28.18 -8.39
N HIS A 592 -15.12 -27.82 -7.53
CA HIS A 592 -13.87 -28.53 -7.26
C HIS A 592 -13.77 -28.88 -5.78
N THR A 593 -13.12 -30.00 -5.47
CA THR A 593 -12.79 -30.38 -4.08
C THR A 593 -11.32 -30.12 -3.86
N LEU A 594 -11.00 -29.28 -2.87
CA LEU A 594 -9.61 -28.94 -2.51
C LEU A 594 -8.92 -30.17 -1.94
N HIS A 595 -9.53 -30.76 -0.91
CA HIS A 595 -9.00 -31.90 -0.19
C HIS A 595 -10.16 -32.75 0.37
N PRO A 596 -10.10 -34.10 0.30
CA PRO A 596 -11.15 -34.99 0.81
C PRO A 596 -11.06 -35.14 2.34
N THR A 597 -11.23 -34.04 3.05
CA THR A 597 -11.10 -33.95 4.51
C THR A 597 -12.31 -34.55 5.25
N GLU A 598 -12.06 -35.23 6.38
CA GLU A 598 -13.12 -35.59 7.35
C GLU A 598 -13.44 -34.40 8.27
N GLY A 599 -14.73 -34.20 8.57
CA GLY A 599 -15.24 -33.08 9.38
C GLY A 599 -16.01 -32.06 8.54
N ASP A 600 -16.81 -31.23 9.23
CA ASP A 600 -17.64 -30.21 8.62
C ASP A 600 -16.90 -28.86 8.70
N PRO A 601 -16.45 -28.27 7.58
CA PRO A 601 -15.80 -26.97 7.60
C PRO A 601 -16.83 -25.88 7.90
N ASP A 602 -16.42 -24.90 8.69
CA ASP A 602 -17.31 -23.88 9.22
C ASP A 602 -16.86 -22.48 8.75
N ARG A 603 -15.76 -21.95 9.29
CA ARG A 603 -15.17 -20.68 8.84
C ARG A 603 -13.99 -20.89 7.91
N ASN A 604 -13.86 -20.01 6.93
CA ASN A 604 -12.75 -20.05 5.98
C ASN A 604 -12.28 -18.66 5.54
N LYS A 605 -11.02 -18.59 5.10
CA LYS A 605 -10.39 -17.43 4.46
C LYS A 605 -9.52 -17.88 3.29
N LEU A 606 -9.45 -17.05 2.25
CA LEU A 606 -8.48 -17.21 1.16
C LEU A 606 -7.33 -16.22 1.36
N VAL A 607 -6.10 -16.71 1.37
CA VAL A 607 -4.89 -15.90 1.55
C VAL A 607 -3.67 -16.66 1.03
N ASP A 608 -2.65 -15.97 0.53
CA ASP A 608 -1.37 -16.60 0.19
C ASP A 608 -0.57 -16.85 1.47
N MET A 609 -0.66 -18.07 1.99
CA MET A 609 -0.27 -18.40 3.37
C MET A 609 1.23 -18.64 3.50
N ASN A 610 1.91 -18.98 2.40
CA ASN A 610 3.34 -19.26 2.36
C ASN A 610 4.11 -18.30 1.42
N GLY A 611 3.47 -17.21 0.97
CA GLY A 611 4.06 -16.15 0.17
C GLY A 611 4.52 -16.61 -1.22
N ASN A 612 3.86 -17.60 -1.81
CA ASN A 612 4.25 -18.18 -3.11
C ASN A 612 3.52 -17.56 -4.32
N GLY A 613 2.66 -16.56 -4.08
CA GLY A 613 1.86 -15.86 -5.06
C GLY A 613 0.53 -16.53 -5.43
N ARG A 614 0.14 -17.64 -4.78
CA ARG A 614 -1.14 -18.34 -5.00
C ARG A 614 -2.00 -18.27 -3.74
N LEU A 615 -3.31 -18.15 -3.91
CA LEU A 615 -4.24 -18.19 -2.78
C LEU A 615 -4.35 -19.61 -2.22
N ASP A 616 -4.07 -19.75 -0.93
CA ASP A 616 -4.32 -20.91 -0.10
C ASP A 616 -5.65 -20.73 0.67
N ALA A 617 -6.09 -21.77 1.39
CA ALA A 617 -7.34 -21.74 2.14
C ALA A 617 -7.10 -22.07 3.61
N VAL A 618 -7.46 -21.16 4.52
CA VAL A 618 -7.48 -21.41 5.97
C VAL A 618 -8.90 -21.81 6.36
N VAL A 619 -9.06 -22.89 7.12
CA VAL A 619 -10.36 -23.48 7.46
C VAL A 619 -10.40 -23.90 8.93
N GLY A 620 -11.39 -23.37 9.64
CA GLY A 620 -11.83 -23.86 10.94
C GLY A 620 -12.98 -24.85 10.79
N PHE A 621 -12.94 -25.96 11.53
CA PHE A 621 -13.95 -27.01 11.48
C PHE A 621 -14.92 -26.93 12.66
N GLU A 622 -16.19 -27.23 12.41
CA GLU A 622 -17.23 -27.25 13.43
C GLU A 622 -16.88 -28.24 14.55
N ALA A 623 -16.82 -27.73 15.79
CA ALA A 623 -16.55 -28.51 17.01
C ALA A 623 -17.12 -27.79 18.23
N ILE A 624 -18.44 -27.71 18.33
CA ILE A 624 -19.12 -26.90 19.34
C ILE A 624 -18.80 -27.39 20.77
N ASN A 625 -18.25 -26.49 21.61
CA ASN A 625 -17.84 -26.76 23.01
C ASN A 625 -16.76 -27.85 23.20
N GLU A 626 -16.09 -28.29 22.13
CA GLU A 626 -15.01 -29.28 22.19
C GLU A 626 -13.84 -28.90 21.26
N PRO A 627 -12.63 -29.44 21.47
CA PRO A 627 -11.50 -29.18 20.57
C PRO A 627 -11.80 -29.60 19.13
N GLY A 628 -11.52 -28.70 18.19
CA GLY A 628 -11.74 -28.86 16.75
C GLY A 628 -10.47 -28.66 15.95
N LYS A 629 -10.53 -29.02 14.66
CA LYS A 629 -9.41 -28.83 13.74
C LYS A 629 -9.39 -27.41 13.20
N LEU A 630 -8.21 -26.80 13.25
CA LEU A 630 -7.83 -25.62 12.50
C LEU A 630 -6.70 -26.00 11.54
N ALA A 631 -6.88 -25.76 10.25
CA ALA A 631 -5.91 -26.15 9.24
C ALA A 631 -5.85 -25.12 8.10
N TRP A 632 -4.74 -25.10 7.38
CA TRP A 632 -4.65 -24.45 6.08
C TRP A 632 -4.36 -25.46 4.99
N TYR A 633 -4.74 -25.12 3.76
CA TYR A 633 -4.62 -25.97 2.58
C TYR A 633 -3.79 -25.24 1.53
N GLU A 634 -2.64 -25.82 1.19
CA GLU A 634 -1.71 -25.28 0.22
C GLU A 634 -2.14 -25.61 -1.20
N GLN A 635 -2.31 -24.56 -2.02
CA GLN A 635 -2.67 -24.71 -3.42
C GLN A 635 -1.45 -25.23 -4.23
N PRO A 636 -1.62 -26.31 -5.02
CA PRO A 636 -0.60 -26.77 -5.95
C PRO A 636 -0.44 -25.79 -7.13
N SER A 637 0.52 -26.03 -8.03
CA SER A 637 0.67 -25.17 -9.22
C SER A 637 -0.54 -25.18 -10.16
N GLU A 638 -1.34 -26.24 -10.12
CA GLU A 638 -2.56 -26.40 -10.90
C GLU A 638 -3.76 -26.46 -9.94
N SER A 639 -4.51 -25.36 -9.82
CA SER A 639 -5.56 -25.18 -8.78
C SER A 639 -6.63 -26.28 -8.69
N ALA A 640 -6.84 -27.03 -9.77
CA ALA A 640 -7.79 -28.13 -9.86
C ALA A 640 -7.28 -29.47 -9.28
N GLU A 641 -5.99 -29.59 -8.95
CA GLU A 641 -5.43 -30.75 -8.26
C GLU A 641 -5.75 -30.76 -6.76
N THR A 642 -5.41 -31.82 -6.05
CA THR A 642 -5.61 -31.91 -4.59
C THR A 642 -4.63 -31.00 -3.86
N TRP A 643 -5.14 -30.18 -2.94
CA TRP A 643 -4.35 -29.26 -2.12
C TRP A 643 -3.72 -30.00 -0.93
N THR A 644 -2.60 -29.51 -0.42
CA THR A 644 -1.90 -30.15 0.71
C THR A 644 -2.45 -29.63 2.04
N GLU A 645 -2.99 -30.51 2.89
CA GLU A 645 -3.46 -30.12 4.23
C GLU A 645 -2.28 -29.94 5.20
N HIS A 646 -2.28 -28.81 5.91
CA HIS A 646 -1.37 -28.47 6.99
C HIS A 646 -2.18 -28.13 8.24
N VAL A 647 -2.07 -28.96 9.28
CA VAL A 647 -2.81 -28.75 10.54
C VAL A 647 -2.08 -27.70 11.38
N ILE A 648 -2.79 -26.62 11.73
CA ILE A 648 -2.29 -25.56 12.62
C ILE A 648 -2.49 -26.00 14.07
N SER A 649 -3.71 -26.42 14.42
CA SER A 649 -4.04 -26.88 15.77
C SER A 649 -5.21 -27.87 15.77
N LEU A 650 -5.22 -28.75 16.77
CA LEU A 650 -6.34 -29.64 17.12
C LEU A 650 -6.91 -29.33 18.50
N ASP A 651 -6.38 -28.32 19.19
CA ASP A 651 -6.66 -28.02 20.59
C ASP A 651 -7.59 -26.81 20.77
N VAL A 652 -7.88 -26.05 19.69
CA VAL A 652 -8.79 -24.89 19.72
C VAL A 652 -10.22 -25.37 19.91
N VAL A 653 -10.91 -24.89 20.94
CA VAL A 653 -12.30 -25.27 21.20
C VAL A 653 -13.26 -24.55 20.24
N GLY A 654 -13.91 -25.29 19.35
CA GLY A 654 -14.83 -24.72 18.35
C GLY A 654 -14.19 -23.60 17.51
N PRO A 655 -13.26 -23.89 16.58
CA PRO A 655 -12.58 -22.90 15.74
C PRO A 655 -13.51 -22.31 14.65
N MET A 656 -14.63 -21.70 15.07
CA MET A 656 -15.74 -21.24 14.23
C MET A 656 -15.79 -19.70 14.17
N SER A 657 -14.64 -19.06 14.34
CA SER A 657 -14.47 -17.60 14.30
C SER A 657 -13.04 -17.30 13.87
N VAL A 658 -12.79 -17.33 12.56
CA VAL A 658 -11.43 -17.27 11.98
C VAL A 658 -11.28 -16.05 11.08
N ASP A 659 -10.15 -15.36 11.21
CA ASP A 659 -9.66 -14.36 10.27
C ASP A 659 -8.15 -14.48 10.07
N VAL A 660 -7.61 -13.82 9.06
CA VAL A 660 -6.19 -13.89 8.70
C VAL A 660 -5.66 -12.50 8.37
N ALA A 661 -4.47 -12.18 8.87
CA ALA A 661 -3.78 -10.94 8.59
C ALA A 661 -2.30 -11.08 8.96
N ASP A 662 -1.46 -10.26 8.36
CA ASP A 662 -0.11 -9.97 8.86
C ASP A 662 -0.25 -9.06 10.10
N ILE A 663 -0.52 -9.67 11.26
CA ILE A 663 -1.00 -8.93 12.45
C ILE A 663 0.14 -8.29 13.23
N ASP A 664 1.35 -8.81 13.08
CA ASP A 664 2.56 -8.26 13.66
C ASP A 664 3.43 -7.52 12.64
N ARG A 665 2.97 -7.34 11.40
CA ARG A 665 3.66 -6.62 10.33
C ARG A 665 5.01 -7.22 9.93
N ASP A 666 5.29 -8.50 10.22
CA ASP A 666 6.54 -9.15 9.83
C ASP A 666 6.57 -9.65 8.37
N GLY A 667 5.47 -9.45 7.64
CA GLY A 667 5.37 -9.69 6.20
C GLY A 667 4.88 -11.09 5.85
N ASP A 668 4.53 -11.90 6.85
CA ASP A 668 3.81 -13.14 6.66
C ASP A 668 2.40 -13.09 7.27
N VAL A 669 1.59 -14.11 6.98
CA VAL A 669 0.16 -14.11 7.36
C VAL A 669 -0.06 -15.00 8.57
N ASP A 670 -0.70 -14.43 9.58
CA ASP A 670 -1.11 -15.10 10.81
C ASP A 670 -2.57 -15.55 10.78
N VAL A 671 -2.92 -16.44 11.72
CA VAL A 671 -4.32 -16.89 11.91
C VAL A 671 -4.86 -16.43 13.24
N ILE A 672 -5.93 -15.64 13.18
CA ILE A 672 -6.70 -15.18 14.33
C ILE A 672 -7.88 -16.13 14.52
N VAL A 673 -8.05 -16.68 15.71
CA VAL A 673 -9.20 -17.56 15.99
C VAL A 673 -9.79 -17.35 17.39
N GLY A 674 -11.10 -17.13 17.44
CA GLY A 674 -11.87 -17.13 18.68
C GLY A 674 -12.54 -18.48 18.94
N GLU A 675 -12.52 -18.94 20.19
CA GLU A 675 -13.14 -20.20 20.59
C GLU A 675 -14.66 -20.09 20.75
N HIS A 676 -15.39 -21.00 20.08
CA HIS A 676 -16.82 -21.16 20.21
C HIS A 676 -17.18 -22.18 21.31
N ASN A 677 -17.11 -21.73 22.57
CA ASN A 677 -17.44 -22.52 23.76
C ASN A 677 -18.52 -21.82 24.62
N TYR A 678 -19.77 -21.92 24.20
CA TYR A 678 -20.88 -21.28 24.92
C TYR A 678 -21.29 -22.02 26.20
N GLU A 679 -20.85 -23.26 26.40
CA GLU A 679 -21.08 -23.99 27.66
C GLU A 679 -20.14 -23.53 28.78
N GLN A 680 -18.92 -23.10 28.44
CA GLN A 680 -17.91 -22.58 29.38
C GLN A 680 -17.26 -21.27 28.85
N PRO A 681 -18.06 -20.21 28.63
CA PRO A 681 -17.57 -18.98 28.01
C PRO A 681 -16.49 -18.27 28.84
N GLU A 682 -16.44 -18.51 30.16
CA GLU A 682 -15.39 -17.98 31.04
C GLU A 682 -14.00 -18.59 30.80
N THR A 683 -13.92 -19.68 30.03
CA THR A 683 -12.68 -20.36 29.67
C THR A 683 -12.32 -20.19 28.20
N ALA A 684 -13.25 -19.71 27.38
CA ALA A 684 -13.07 -19.48 25.96
C ALA A 684 -11.98 -18.43 25.71
N LYS A 685 -11.19 -18.66 24.67
CA LYS A 685 -10.00 -17.88 24.34
C LYS A 685 -10.10 -17.21 22.98
N LEU A 686 -9.32 -16.14 22.84
CA LEU A 686 -8.96 -15.55 21.56
C LEU A 686 -7.47 -15.79 21.32
N HIS A 687 -7.15 -16.38 20.17
CA HIS A 687 -5.81 -16.79 19.78
C HIS A 687 -5.31 -16.00 18.57
N ILE A 688 -4.00 -15.79 18.54
CA ILE A 688 -3.22 -15.49 17.33
C ILE A 688 -2.19 -16.61 17.17
N PHE A 689 -2.28 -17.35 16.07
CA PHE A 689 -1.23 -18.27 15.66
C PHE A 689 -0.27 -17.50 14.76
N GLU A 690 0.85 -17.06 15.33
CA GLU A 690 1.95 -16.36 14.65
C GLU A 690 2.67 -17.38 13.74
N ASN A 691 2.75 -17.09 12.45
CA ASN A 691 3.60 -17.84 11.53
C ASN A 691 5.04 -17.38 11.74
N ILE A 692 5.89 -18.21 12.34
CA ILE A 692 7.23 -17.75 12.77
C ILE A 692 8.34 -18.05 11.73
N ASP A 693 7.98 -18.68 10.61
CA ASP A 693 8.94 -19.13 9.60
C ASP A 693 8.70 -18.57 8.18
N GLY A 694 7.69 -17.71 7.98
CA GLY A 694 7.36 -17.14 6.68
C GLY A 694 6.84 -18.15 5.65
N LYS A 695 6.56 -19.39 6.07
CA LYS A 695 6.18 -20.53 5.21
C LYS A 695 4.99 -21.29 5.77
N SER A 696 4.46 -20.87 6.92
CA SER A 696 3.33 -21.50 7.58
C SER A 696 3.56 -22.95 7.96
N THR A 697 4.81 -23.30 8.32
CA THR A 697 5.17 -24.65 8.82
C THR A 697 5.53 -24.70 10.31
N GLU A 698 5.84 -23.55 10.91
CA GLU A 698 6.05 -23.40 12.35
C GLU A 698 5.14 -22.30 12.90
N TRP A 699 4.44 -22.60 14.01
CA TRP A 699 3.45 -21.71 14.60
C TRP A 699 3.77 -21.42 16.07
N LYS A 700 3.52 -20.19 16.50
CA LYS A 700 3.51 -19.79 17.90
C LYS A 700 2.11 -19.30 18.30
N ASP A 701 1.51 -19.97 19.28
CA ASP A 701 0.18 -19.61 19.80
C ASP A 701 0.28 -18.52 20.87
N HIS A 702 -0.37 -17.39 20.60
CA HIS A 702 -0.58 -16.29 21.53
C HIS A 702 -2.04 -16.25 21.96
N VAL A 703 -2.29 -16.48 23.25
CA VAL A 703 -3.61 -16.29 23.83
C VAL A 703 -3.73 -14.85 24.31
N ILE A 704 -4.41 -14.01 23.53
CA ILE A 704 -4.52 -12.57 23.80
C ILE A 704 -5.67 -12.22 24.74
N SER A 705 -6.68 -13.09 24.85
CA SER A 705 -7.80 -12.93 25.79
C SER A 705 -8.38 -14.27 26.26
N VAL A 706 -8.93 -14.27 27.48
CA VAL A 706 -9.69 -15.38 28.06
C VAL A 706 -10.95 -14.85 28.74
N GLY A 707 -12.09 -15.50 28.52
CA GLY A 707 -13.35 -15.24 29.23
C GLY A 707 -14.48 -14.67 28.39
N ASP A 708 -14.32 -14.68 27.07
CA ASP A 708 -15.38 -14.39 26.11
C ASP A 708 -15.47 -15.52 25.10
N GLU A 709 -16.70 -15.90 24.75
CA GLU A 709 -16.95 -16.86 23.68
C GLU A 709 -17.13 -16.09 22.37
N HIS A 710 -16.61 -16.67 21.29
CA HIS A 710 -16.58 -16.04 19.97
C HIS A 710 -17.36 -16.91 18.97
N HIS A 711 -18.15 -16.27 18.12
CA HIS A 711 -18.87 -16.96 17.04
C HIS A 711 -18.94 -16.03 15.84
N ASP A 712 -18.28 -16.40 14.74
CA ASP A 712 -18.22 -15.61 13.50
C ASP A 712 -17.88 -14.13 13.74
N GLY A 713 -17.04 -13.91 14.76
CA GLY A 713 -16.95 -12.62 15.43
C GLY A 713 -15.57 -12.01 15.36
N ALA A 714 -14.50 -12.80 15.50
CA ALA A 714 -13.13 -12.33 15.45
C ALA A 714 -12.79 -11.83 14.05
N VAL A 715 -12.85 -10.51 13.86
CA VAL A 715 -12.56 -9.83 12.59
C VAL A 715 -11.45 -8.83 12.84
N VAL A 716 -10.43 -8.85 11.99
CA VAL A 716 -9.27 -7.97 12.08
C VAL A 716 -9.58 -6.61 11.44
N VAL A 717 -9.24 -5.52 12.11
CA VAL A 717 -9.43 -4.14 11.64
C VAL A 717 -8.51 -3.20 12.40
N ASP A 718 -7.91 -2.21 11.74
CA ASP A 718 -7.31 -1.06 12.41
C ASP A 718 -8.46 -0.09 12.79
N ILE A 719 -8.93 -0.16 14.04
CA ILE A 719 -10.17 0.54 14.45
C ILE A 719 -9.91 2.02 14.78
N GLU A 720 -8.69 2.38 15.16
CA GLU A 720 -8.30 3.75 15.50
C GLU A 720 -7.51 4.48 14.42
N GLY A 721 -6.98 3.77 13.42
CA GLY A 721 -6.12 4.33 12.39
C GLY A 721 -4.71 4.62 12.88
N ASP A 722 -4.22 3.94 13.92
CA ASP A 722 -2.82 4.06 14.39
C ASP A 722 -1.88 3.05 13.70
N GLY A 723 -2.46 2.18 12.88
CA GLY A 723 -1.77 1.25 12.01
C GLY A 723 -1.53 -0.13 12.61
N ASP A 724 -1.66 -0.34 13.92
CA ASP A 724 -1.70 -1.72 14.42
C ASP A 724 -3.10 -2.31 14.21
N LEU A 725 -3.13 -3.63 14.00
CA LEU A 725 -4.38 -4.31 13.68
C LEU A 725 -5.05 -4.80 14.97
N ASP A 726 -6.29 -4.37 15.18
CA ASP A 726 -7.15 -4.78 16.29
C ASP A 726 -8.06 -5.96 15.90
N ILE A 727 -8.74 -6.52 16.90
CA ILE A 727 -9.73 -7.57 16.71
C ILE A 727 -11.06 -7.13 17.33
N VAL A 728 -12.11 -7.04 16.53
CA VAL A 728 -13.47 -6.91 17.04
C VAL A 728 -14.12 -8.27 17.17
N SER A 729 -15.08 -8.42 18.08
CA SER A 729 -15.75 -9.71 18.27
C SER A 729 -17.14 -9.66 18.87
N ILE A 730 -17.89 -10.74 18.59
CA ILE A 730 -19.21 -11.05 19.12
C ILE A 730 -19.27 -12.55 19.45
N GLY A 731 -20.21 -12.93 20.31
CA GLY A 731 -20.41 -14.31 20.73
C GLY A 731 -21.85 -14.77 20.57
N TRP A 732 -22.07 -16.08 20.53
CA TRP A 732 -23.39 -16.68 20.45
C TRP A 732 -24.14 -16.64 21.79
N SER A 733 -23.41 -16.85 22.88
CA SER A 733 -23.95 -16.99 24.24
C SER A 733 -24.27 -15.66 24.92
N HIS A 734 -23.74 -14.55 24.40
CA HIS A 734 -23.85 -13.23 25.00
C HIS A 734 -24.20 -12.13 24.00
N ARG A 735 -24.53 -10.94 24.52
CA ARG A 735 -24.96 -9.77 23.74
C ARG A 735 -23.91 -8.65 23.69
N ARG A 736 -22.67 -8.97 24.06
CA ARG A 736 -21.59 -7.99 24.05
C ARG A 736 -21.05 -7.75 22.63
N VAL A 737 -20.69 -6.51 22.35
CA VAL A 737 -19.81 -6.10 21.25
C VAL A 737 -18.46 -5.80 21.87
N LEU A 738 -17.44 -6.50 21.41
CA LEU A 738 -16.11 -6.53 22.00
C LEU A 738 -15.10 -5.94 21.03
N LEU A 739 -14.10 -5.26 21.59
CA LEU A 739 -12.91 -4.80 20.88
C LEU A 739 -11.70 -5.25 21.71
N TYR A 740 -10.74 -5.89 21.04
CA TYR A 740 -9.43 -6.24 21.57
C TYR A 740 -8.44 -5.36 20.82
N GLU A 741 -8.03 -4.31 21.49
CA GLU A 741 -7.17 -3.26 20.96
C GLU A 741 -5.71 -3.68 21.09
N ASN A 742 -4.98 -3.61 19.99
CA ASN A 742 -3.55 -3.79 19.98
C ASN A 742 -2.88 -2.49 20.44
N LYS A 743 -1.79 -2.59 21.19
CA LYS A 743 -1.10 -1.45 21.81
C LYS A 743 0.36 -1.41 21.40
N ALA A 744 0.68 -1.94 20.23
CA ALA A 744 2.04 -2.08 19.76
C ALA A 744 2.59 -0.74 19.24
N ILE A 745 1.76 0.12 18.65
CA ILE A 745 2.21 1.40 18.05
C ILE A 745 1.98 2.63 18.96
N ARG A 746 1.14 2.54 20.01
CA ARG A 746 0.80 3.74 20.82
C ARG A 746 1.99 4.42 21.52
N ASP A 747 2.24 5.63 21.04
CA ASP A 747 2.91 6.80 21.61
C ASP A 747 3.76 6.57 22.89
N THR A 748 5.06 6.32 22.70
CA THR A 748 6.05 6.41 23.78
C THR A 748 6.24 7.83 24.34
N GLN A 749 5.45 8.82 23.90
CA GLN A 749 5.49 10.20 24.40
C GLN A 749 4.89 10.41 25.81
N GLN A 750 4.47 9.36 26.52
CA GLN A 750 4.23 9.42 27.97
C GLN A 750 5.32 8.74 28.82
N SER A 751 6.60 8.72 28.41
CA SER A 751 7.68 8.69 29.41
C SER A 751 9.06 9.15 28.89
N LYS A 752 9.34 10.46 28.95
CA LYS A 752 10.49 11.04 29.70
C LYS A 752 10.61 12.54 29.55
#